data_AF-A0A812IJ88-F1
#
_entry.id   AF-A0A812IJ88-F1
#
_cell.length_a   1.000
_cell.length_b   1.000
_cell.length_c   1.000
_cell.angle_alpha   90.00
_cell.angle_beta   90.00
_cell.angle_gamma   90.00
#
_symmetry.space_group_name_H-M   'P 1'
#
loop_
_entity.id
_entity.type
_entity.pdbx_description
1 polymer ?
#
loop_
_entity_poly.entity_id
_entity_poly.type
_entity_poly.pdbx_seq_one_letter_code
_entity_poly.pdbx_strand_id
1 'polypeptide(L)'
;MAVTTEIRKRAEAILSSSSGVNCKLSGLNALFLGHGLARYETVLPDKFLVHPCNRGGSMVSGHDVSSKGEQLLKQGVRIDLLEASSVAISLSKDKTQRAAQIQANQKIAENFSNLAEPNGKETYLTLGCSHSTAFLKSIMAGKVPNQHCKLEGHPVQKCTTIGWRWLILEDVVAEEWPELPLTYASSLNSSNAVKVDTTELQTLATLARFLSHGMTVADAKVRCLESQPGCIEYFDTVVHFGTEFCGGKSMPLAGFLTSFCQTYGESVMLGSEFMKHVTYVDYKVPGNVFVFWRIACVATQVTSPRVVDKVARLLTKSDLDKFKRNTSSLLEVEELLSQGWETLKVSSLSQDAKHKAFGRYCVRLVLWVTDKQKQGREARTWESASEITAQFGQDLLPGSEHSTAATAAKSSESSEPRFRDLLGASKSEVVLLQNRHLKAGSVYTNSKHGSSLFRLEKLDEEKATFVCSPVMQDSWSVEVPLQEDLASWKITRKELPEVLDVAVALKHGISRSTWVQESIDKAQSQVDLFHGCQACEQMIDQIRFVSGQGLCAAADLPAATLVLPCYGSLYVIDKQVTSLTFRSFGISAMKAPADWTKLDSKSVLVPFWHVKATADHEYVNMTLLKKKPGQDLIPCYVNSKALKKGDFLFCASEALLSKRKAGGVSSTAAPVKRYRDKQLQV
;
A
#
# COMPACT_ATOMS: atom_id res chain seq x y z
N MET A 1 -18.82 4.41 -31.27
CA MET A 1 -19.74 4.42 -30.12
C MET A 1 -19.18 5.40 -29.11
N ALA A 2 -20.02 6.25 -28.50
CA ALA A 2 -19.57 7.28 -27.57
C ALA A 2 -19.85 6.84 -26.13
N VAL A 3 -18.92 7.12 -25.22
CA VAL A 3 -19.13 6.93 -23.78
C VAL A 3 -20.08 8.02 -23.30
N THR A 4 -21.24 7.62 -22.77
CA THR A 4 -22.21 8.59 -22.23
C THR A 4 -21.81 8.99 -20.81
N THR A 5 -22.28 10.17 -20.37
CA THR A 5 -22.04 10.67 -19.00
C THR A 5 -22.50 9.68 -17.92
N GLU A 6 -23.56 8.92 -18.18
CA GLU A 6 -24.07 7.91 -17.25
C GLU A 6 -23.12 6.71 -17.13
N ILE A 7 -22.63 6.19 -18.27
CA ILE A 7 -21.61 5.14 -18.27
C ILE A 7 -20.37 5.63 -17.54
N ARG A 8 -19.97 6.89 -17.77
CA ARG A 8 -18.81 7.49 -17.13
C ARG A 8 -18.91 7.47 -15.61
N LYS A 9 -20.01 8.02 -15.07
CA LYS A 9 -20.27 8.05 -13.62
C LYS A 9 -20.28 6.67 -12.98
N ARG A 10 -20.90 5.68 -13.65
CA ARG A 10 -20.96 4.31 -13.14
C ARG A 10 -19.59 3.64 -13.13
N ALA A 11 -18.79 3.82 -14.18
CA ALA A 11 -17.43 3.29 -14.24
C ALA A 11 -16.53 3.93 -13.16
N GLU A 12 -16.60 5.25 -12.97
CA GLU A 12 -15.88 5.97 -11.90
C GLU A 12 -16.31 5.49 -10.51
N ALA A 13 -17.60 5.24 -10.28
CA ALA A 13 -18.09 4.67 -9.03
C ALA A 13 -17.52 3.25 -8.77
N ILE A 14 -17.40 2.42 -9.81
CA ILE A 14 -16.79 1.09 -9.69
C ILE A 14 -15.28 1.22 -9.38
N LEU A 15 -14.57 2.10 -10.11
CA LEU A 15 -13.13 2.31 -9.95
C LEU A 15 -12.75 2.89 -8.59
N SER A 16 -13.60 3.77 -8.03
CA SER A 16 -13.44 4.39 -6.71
C SER A 16 -13.95 3.53 -5.54
N SER A 17 -14.63 2.41 -5.82
CA SER A 17 -15.12 1.51 -4.76
C SER A 17 -13.98 0.87 -3.96
N SER A 18 -14.27 0.43 -2.74
CA SER A 18 -13.34 -0.33 -1.89
C SER A 18 -13.19 -1.80 -2.29
N SER A 19 -13.83 -2.23 -3.38
CA SER A 19 -13.76 -3.61 -3.88
C SER A 19 -12.36 -3.98 -4.37
N GLY A 20 -11.98 -5.26 -4.25
CA GLY A 20 -10.73 -5.75 -4.84
C GLY A 20 -10.68 -5.60 -6.36
N VAL A 21 -9.48 -5.51 -6.94
CA VAL A 21 -9.26 -5.23 -8.37
C VAL A 21 -10.04 -6.16 -9.30
N ASN A 22 -10.07 -7.46 -9.01
CA ASN A 22 -10.80 -8.44 -9.82
C ASN A 22 -12.33 -8.16 -9.79
N CYS A 23 -12.89 -7.81 -8.64
CA CYS A 23 -14.31 -7.45 -8.52
C CYS A 23 -14.63 -6.15 -9.28
N LYS A 24 -13.73 -5.15 -9.21
CA LYS A 24 -13.86 -3.91 -9.99
C LYS A 24 -13.88 -4.20 -11.48
N LEU A 25 -12.93 -5.01 -11.97
CA LEU A 25 -12.87 -5.37 -13.39
C LEU A 25 -14.07 -6.21 -13.81
N SER A 26 -14.58 -7.14 -12.98
CA SER A 26 -15.83 -7.85 -13.28
C SER A 26 -17.01 -6.88 -13.41
N GLY A 27 -17.13 -5.88 -12.53
CA GLY A 27 -18.15 -4.84 -12.63
C GLY A 27 -18.03 -3.99 -13.89
N LEU A 28 -16.80 -3.59 -14.24
CA LEU A 28 -16.53 -2.83 -15.47
C LEU A 28 -16.81 -3.66 -16.72
N ASN A 29 -16.40 -4.93 -16.76
CA ASN A 29 -16.69 -5.84 -17.86
C ASN A 29 -18.20 -5.96 -18.07
N ALA A 30 -18.98 -6.16 -17.01
CA ALA A 30 -20.44 -6.23 -17.09
C ALA A 30 -21.05 -4.91 -17.59
N LEU A 31 -20.56 -3.77 -17.10
CA LEU A 31 -20.99 -2.45 -17.55
C LEU A 31 -20.71 -2.25 -19.05
N PHE A 32 -19.49 -2.55 -19.50
CA PHE A 32 -19.07 -2.35 -20.88
C PHE A 32 -19.77 -3.32 -21.84
N LEU A 33 -19.92 -4.59 -21.47
CA LEU A 33 -20.71 -5.56 -22.25
C LEU A 33 -22.17 -5.10 -22.40
N GLY A 34 -22.79 -4.63 -21.31
CA GLY A 34 -24.18 -4.17 -21.32
C GLY A 34 -24.45 -2.93 -22.19
N HIS A 35 -23.40 -2.17 -22.53
CA HIS A 35 -23.50 -0.95 -23.34
C HIS A 35 -22.76 -1.06 -24.69
N GLY A 36 -22.34 -2.26 -25.09
CA GLY A 36 -21.64 -2.48 -26.36
C GLY A 36 -20.21 -1.91 -26.41
N LEU A 37 -19.63 -1.50 -25.28
CA LEU A 37 -18.24 -1.05 -25.17
C LEU A 37 -17.25 -2.19 -24.98
N ALA A 38 -17.75 -3.42 -24.83
CA ALA A 38 -16.98 -4.64 -24.89
C ALA A 38 -17.79 -5.74 -25.58
N ARG A 39 -17.12 -6.73 -26.16
CA ARG A 39 -17.75 -7.92 -26.74
C ARG A 39 -16.89 -9.17 -26.53
N TYR A 40 -17.52 -10.33 -26.58
CA TYR A 40 -16.80 -11.59 -26.70
C TYR A 40 -16.62 -11.96 -28.17
N GLU A 41 -15.41 -12.34 -28.55
CA GLU A 41 -15.08 -12.72 -29.93
C GLU A 41 -14.07 -13.88 -29.91
N THR A 42 -14.21 -14.83 -30.84
CA THR A 42 -13.20 -15.88 -31.03
C THR A 42 -12.19 -15.37 -32.05
N VAL A 43 -10.93 -15.24 -31.62
CA VAL A 43 -9.92 -14.51 -32.40
C VAL A 43 -8.63 -15.33 -32.51
N LEU A 44 -8.01 -15.30 -33.69
CA LEU A 44 -6.71 -15.92 -33.97
C LEU A 44 -5.55 -15.06 -33.45
N PRO A 45 -4.43 -15.68 -33.03
CA PRO A 45 -3.22 -14.98 -32.57
C PRO A 45 -2.65 -13.94 -33.56
N ASP A 46 -2.81 -14.16 -34.87
CA ASP A 46 -2.29 -13.26 -35.91
C ASP A 46 -3.00 -11.91 -35.96
N LYS A 47 -4.14 -11.77 -35.27
CA LYS A 47 -4.89 -10.51 -35.12
C LYS A 47 -4.41 -9.65 -33.95
N PHE A 48 -3.48 -10.15 -33.13
CA PHE A 48 -3.05 -9.48 -31.91
C PHE A 48 -1.66 -8.85 -32.01
N LEU A 49 -1.53 -7.72 -31.32
CA LEU A 49 -0.30 -7.11 -30.86
C LEU A 49 -0.27 -7.10 -29.32
N VAL A 50 0.86 -6.73 -28.73
CA VAL A 50 0.97 -6.50 -27.27
C VAL A 50 0.68 -5.04 -26.96
N HIS A 51 -0.15 -4.78 -25.95
CA HIS A 51 -0.43 -3.39 -25.54
C HIS A 51 0.85 -2.71 -25.00
N PRO A 52 1.19 -1.46 -25.40
CA PRO A 52 2.38 -0.74 -24.92
C PRO A 52 2.42 -0.43 -23.41
N CYS A 53 1.31 -0.65 -22.69
CA CYS A 53 1.25 -0.53 -21.22
C CYS A 53 1.46 -1.86 -20.49
N ASN A 54 1.57 -2.98 -21.20
CA ASN A 54 1.73 -4.28 -20.55
C ASN A 54 2.98 -4.31 -19.66
N ARG A 55 2.83 -4.84 -18.43
CA ARG A 55 3.89 -4.89 -17.39
C ARG A 55 4.61 -3.56 -17.16
N GLY A 56 3.86 -2.47 -16.95
CA GLY A 56 4.47 -1.16 -16.74
C GLY A 56 5.21 -0.61 -17.97
N GLY A 57 4.93 -1.14 -19.17
CA GLY A 57 5.55 -0.69 -20.42
C GLY A 57 6.71 -1.53 -20.91
N SER A 58 7.12 -2.53 -20.15
CA SER A 58 8.10 -3.53 -20.58
C SER A 58 7.60 -4.32 -21.80
N MET A 59 6.29 -4.45 -22.02
CA MET A 59 5.76 -5.36 -23.04
C MET A 59 6.18 -6.82 -22.75
N VAL A 60 6.66 -7.58 -23.74
CA VAL A 60 7.05 -9.01 -23.60
C VAL A 60 8.53 -9.21 -23.93
N SER A 61 9.23 -10.10 -23.23
CA SER A 61 10.60 -10.50 -23.62
C SER A 61 10.54 -11.67 -24.58
N GLY A 62 11.36 -11.68 -25.64
CA GLY A 62 11.47 -12.83 -26.55
C GLY A 62 11.87 -14.11 -25.82
N HIS A 63 12.72 -14.01 -24.80
CA HIS A 63 13.11 -15.15 -23.96
C HIS A 63 11.95 -15.70 -23.14
N ASP A 64 11.22 -14.82 -22.44
CA ASP A 64 10.03 -15.20 -21.65
C ASP A 64 8.94 -15.81 -22.55
N VAL A 65 8.78 -15.30 -23.78
CA VAL A 65 7.84 -15.85 -24.78
C VAL A 65 8.22 -17.26 -25.19
N SER A 66 9.50 -17.53 -25.49
CA SER A 66 9.97 -18.88 -25.82
C SER A 66 9.81 -19.84 -24.64
N SER A 67 10.29 -19.48 -23.47
CA SER A 67 10.22 -20.28 -22.24
C SER A 67 8.77 -20.63 -21.89
N LYS A 68 7.87 -19.64 -21.96
CA LYS A 68 6.44 -19.84 -21.74
C LYS A 68 5.81 -20.73 -22.82
N GLY A 69 6.23 -20.57 -24.07
CA GLY A 69 5.79 -21.36 -25.19
C GLY A 69 6.19 -22.83 -25.09
N GLU A 70 7.43 -23.11 -24.71
CA GLU A 70 7.93 -24.47 -24.44
C GLU A 70 7.15 -25.15 -23.32
N GLN A 71 6.85 -24.42 -22.23
CA GLN A 71 5.98 -24.93 -21.17
C GLN A 71 4.57 -25.22 -21.69
N LEU A 72 4.01 -24.34 -22.52
CA LEU A 72 2.69 -24.52 -23.13
C LEU A 72 2.62 -25.77 -24.02
N LEU A 73 3.68 -26.04 -24.78
CA LEU A 73 3.80 -27.24 -25.60
C LEU A 73 3.96 -28.49 -24.73
N LYS A 74 4.84 -28.45 -23.72
CA LYS A 74 5.11 -29.60 -22.84
C LYS A 74 3.93 -29.99 -21.95
N GLN A 75 3.20 -29.02 -21.42
CA GLN A 75 2.07 -29.24 -20.51
C GLN A 75 0.75 -29.46 -21.27
N GLY A 76 0.70 -29.08 -22.55
CA GLY A 76 -0.54 -28.99 -23.31
C GLY A 76 -1.34 -27.72 -22.98
N VAL A 77 -2.37 -27.45 -23.79
CA VAL A 77 -3.21 -26.25 -23.66
C VAL A 77 -4.59 -26.62 -23.11
N ARG A 78 -5.03 -25.88 -22.10
CA ARG A 78 -6.41 -25.88 -21.60
C ARG A 78 -7.07 -24.57 -21.98
N ILE A 79 -7.90 -24.62 -23.03
CA ILE A 79 -8.52 -23.42 -23.62
C ILE A 79 -9.38 -22.69 -22.59
N ASP A 80 -10.09 -23.42 -21.74
CA ASP A 80 -10.91 -22.87 -20.66
C ASP A 80 -10.10 -22.00 -19.67
N LEU A 81 -8.87 -22.41 -19.34
CA LEU A 81 -7.97 -21.62 -18.49
C LEU A 81 -7.40 -20.40 -19.22
N LEU A 82 -7.20 -20.53 -20.54
CA LEU A 82 -6.70 -19.45 -21.38
C LEU A 82 -7.76 -18.36 -21.56
N GLU A 83 -9.01 -18.74 -21.83
CA GLU A 83 -10.16 -17.83 -22.00
C GLU A 83 -10.40 -16.97 -20.75
N ALA A 84 -10.27 -17.55 -19.56
CA ALA A 84 -10.47 -16.85 -18.30
C ALA A 84 -9.52 -15.64 -18.09
N SER A 85 -8.36 -15.62 -18.76
CA SER A 85 -7.36 -14.54 -18.67
C SER A 85 -7.22 -13.74 -19.98
N SER A 86 -8.10 -13.97 -20.96
CA SER A 86 -7.97 -13.42 -22.32
C SER A 86 -8.78 -12.15 -22.48
N VAL A 87 -8.11 -11.02 -22.22
CA VAL A 87 -8.65 -9.67 -22.44
C VAL A 87 -7.74 -8.90 -23.38
N ALA A 88 -8.33 -8.19 -24.32
CA ALA A 88 -7.66 -7.31 -25.25
C ALA A 88 -8.47 -6.04 -25.50
N ILE A 89 -7.85 -5.05 -26.12
CA ILE A 89 -8.49 -3.82 -26.55
C ILE A 89 -8.30 -3.61 -28.04
N SER A 90 -9.30 -3.07 -28.72
CA SER A 90 -9.18 -2.66 -30.12
C SER A 90 -8.02 -1.69 -30.33
N LEU A 91 -7.29 -1.85 -31.44
CA LEU A 91 -6.31 -0.85 -31.87
C LEU A 91 -6.99 0.50 -32.02
N SER A 92 -6.27 1.57 -31.66
CA SER A 92 -6.83 2.92 -31.71
C SER A 92 -7.30 3.29 -33.13
N LYS A 93 -8.44 3.98 -33.21
CA LYS A 93 -8.91 4.63 -34.44
C LYS A 93 -8.13 5.92 -34.72
N ASP A 94 -7.51 6.52 -33.71
CA ASP A 94 -6.59 7.63 -33.91
C ASP A 94 -5.32 7.15 -34.64
N LYS A 95 -5.00 7.80 -35.77
CA LYS A 95 -3.91 7.38 -36.64
C LYS A 95 -2.54 7.47 -35.94
N THR A 96 -2.35 8.49 -35.11
CA THR A 96 -1.08 8.74 -34.42
C THR A 96 -0.85 7.69 -33.33
N GLN A 97 -1.85 7.46 -32.49
CA GLN A 97 -1.79 6.46 -31.43
C GLN A 97 -1.68 5.04 -32.01
N ARG A 98 -2.42 4.74 -33.08
CA ARG A 98 -2.32 3.46 -33.79
C ARG A 98 -0.92 3.21 -34.33
N ALA A 99 -0.32 4.22 -34.98
CA ALA A 99 1.05 4.13 -35.46
C ALA A 99 2.04 3.88 -34.31
N ALA A 100 1.89 4.57 -33.18
CA ALA A 100 2.72 4.34 -32.00
C ALA A 100 2.57 2.92 -31.41
N GLN A 101 1.34 2.40 -31.37
CA GLN A 101 1.04 1.03 -30.91
C GLN A 101 1.70 -0.05 -31.79
N ILE A 102 1.63 0.14 -33.12
CA ILE A 102 2.27 -0.77 -34.09
C ILE A 102 3.80 -0.65 -33.99
N GLN A 103 4.32 0.58 -33.94
CA GLN A 103 5.76 0.83 -33.86
C GLN A 103 6.38 0.23 -32.59
N ALA A 104 5.68 0.27 -31.45
CA ALA A 104 6.15 -0.37 -30.22
C ALA A 104 6.35 -1.89 -30.41
N ASN A 105 5.47 -2.55 -31.15
CA ASN A 105 5.58 -3.98 -31.46
C ASN A 105 6.60 -4.27 -32.58
N GLN A 106 6.84 -3.34 -33.51
CA GLN A 106 7.95 -3.48 -34.47
C GLN A 106 9.29 -3.46 -33.75
N LYS A 107 9.51 -2.48 -32.87
CA LYS A 107 10.74 -2.36 -32.07
C LYS A 107 11.06 -3.61 -31.24
N ILE A 108 10.03 -4.26 -30.69
CA ILE A 108 10.25 -5.47 -29.89
C ILE A 108 10.60 -6.68 -30.78
N ALA A 109 10.00 -6.79 -31.96
CA ALA A 109 10.31 -7.86 -32.91
C ALA A 109 11.70 -7.69 -33.54
N GLU A 110 12.15 -6.44 -33.76
CA GLU A 110 13.52 -6.12 -34.19
C GLU A 110 14.56 -6.59 -33.16
N ASN A 111 14.25 -6.44 -31.87
CA ASN A 111 15.13 -6.86 -30.77
C ASN A 111 15.17 -8.38 -30.55
N PHE A 112 14.18 -9.14 -31.03
CA PHE A 112 14.02 -10.57 -30.76
C PHE A 112 13.61 -11.34 -32.02
N SER A 113 14.55 -12.07 -32.62
CA SER A 113 14.34 -12.81 -33.88
C SER A 113 13.26 -13.90 -33.82
N ASN A 114 12.91 -14.36 -32.61
CA ASN A 114 11.89 -15.37 -32.36
C ASN A 114 10.46 -14.81 -32.24
N LEU A 115 10.28 -13.49 -32.32
CA LEU A 115 8.98 -12.84 -32.31
C LEU A 115 8.48 -12.54 -33.73
N ALA A 116 7.18 -12.72 -33.96
CA ALA A 116 6.52 -12.29 -35.19
C ALA A 116 6.42 -10.76 -35.28
N GLU A 117 6.81 -10.23 -36.43
CA GLU A 117 6.60 -8.83 -36.79
C GLU A 117 5.11 -8.53 -37.01
N PRO A 118 4.68 -7.26 -36.86
CA PRO A 118 3.34 -6.85 -37.27
C PRO A 118 3.11 -7.12 -38.77
N ASN A 119 2.04 -7.83 -39.09
CA ASN A 119 1.75 -8.35 -40.42
C ASN A 119 0.60 -7.61 -41.14
N GLY A 120 0.03 -6.58 -40.49
CA GLY A 120 -1.04 -5.73 -41.03
C GLY A 120 -2.44 -6.31 -40.84
N LYS A 121 -2.57 -7.56 -40.37
CA LYS A 121 -3.86 -8.19 -40.07
C LYS A 121 -4.37 -7.83 -38.67
N GLU A 122 -3.55 -7.17 -37.86
CA GLU A 122 -3.85 -6.93 -36.46
C GLU A 122 -4.95 -5.90 -36.25
N THR A 123 -5.83 -6.24 -35.32
CA THR A 123 -7.00 -5.44 -34.93
C THR A 123 -7.03 -5.16 -33.44
N TYR A 124 -6.27 -5.91 -32.63
CA TYR A 124 -6.36 -5.90 -31.16
C TYR A 124 -4.99 -5.85 -30.47
N LEU A 125 -4.96 -5.31 -29.25
CA LEU A 125 -3.81 -5.24 -28.35
C LEU A 125 -4.12 -6.03 -27.07
N THR A 126 -3.28 -7.03 -26.76
CA THR A 126 -3.46 -7.89 -25.58
C THR A 126 -3.19 -7.14 -24.28
N LEU A 127 -4.11 -7.27 -23.33
CA LEU A 127 -3.96 -6.82 -21.93
C LEU A 127 -3.69 -8.01 -21.00
N GLY A 128 -4.14 -9.21 -21.38
CA GLY A 128 -3.83 -10.49 -20.75
C GLY A 128 -3.36 -11.52 -21.78
N CYS A 129 -2.78 -12.63 -21.30
CA CYS A 129 -2.26 -13.73 -22.13
C CYS A 129 -1.21 -13.33 -23.19
N SER A 130 -0.57 -12.15 -23.06
CA SER A 130 0.32 -11.58 -24.09
C SER A 130 1.48 -12.50 -24.51
N HIS A 131 2.13 -13.20 -23.56
CA HIS A 131 3.24 -14.10 -23.88
C HIS A 131 2.79 -15.33 -24.69
N SER A 132 1.69 -15.96 -24.27
CA SER A 132 1.11 -17.10 -24.97
C SER A 132 0.64 -16.71 -26.37
N THR A 133 -0.05 -15.56 -26.51
CA THR A 133 -0.49 -15.07 -27.81
C THR A 133 0.68 -14.71 -28.72
N ALA A 134 1.71 -14.03 -28.20
CA ALA A 134 2.92 -13.70 -28.96
C ALA A 134 3.67 -14.95 -29.43
N PHE A 135 3.75 -15.98 -28.59
CA PHE A 135 4.36 -17.26 -28.96
C PHE A 135 3.58 -17.94 -30.09
N LEU A 136 2.25 -18.06 -29.95
CA LEU A 136 1.39 -18.70 -30.96
C LEU A 136 1.40 -17.94 -32.29
N LYS A 137 1.40 -16.61 -32.25
CA LYS A 137 1.60 -15.77 -33.44
C LYS A 137 2.96 -16.03 -34.11
N SER A 138 4.01 -16.19 -33.31
CA SER A 138 5.37 -16.48 -33.80
C SER A 138 5.48 -17.88 -34.43
N ILE A 139 4.73 -18.86 -33.91
CA ILE A 139 4.58 -20.16 -34.58
C ILE A 139 3.87 -20.01 -35.93
N MET A 140 2.76 -19.27 -35.98
CA MET A 140 2.02 -19.02 -37.24
C MET A 140 2.88 -18.29 -38.29
N ALA A 141 3.84 -17.48 -37.85
CA ALA A 141 4.80 -16.78 -38.71
C ALA A 141 6.07 -17.58 -39.03
N GLY A 142 6.23 -18.80 -38.50
CA GLY A 142 7.40 -19.65 -38.74
C GLY A 142 8.70 -19.14 -38.09
N LYS A 143 8.63 -18.28 -37.07
CA LYS A 143 9.79 -17.67 -36.40
C LYS A 143 10.36 -18.52 -35.25
N VAL A 144 9.65 -19.57 -34.83
CA VAL A 144 10.08 -20.46 -33.73
C VAL A 144 10.68 -21.75 -34.33
N PRO A 145 11.85 -22.23 -33.87
CA PRO A 145 12.54 -23.39 -34.46
C PRO A 145 11.67 -24.66 -34.53
N ASN A 146 11.57 -25.21 -35.74
CA ASN A 146 10.76 -26.37 -36.12
C ASN A 146 11.15 -27.72 -35.49
N GLN A 147 12.13 -27.80 -34.58
CA GLN A 147 12.61 -29.10 -34.09
C GLN A 147 11.62 -29.85 -33.19
N HIS A 148 10.54 -29.19 -32.70
CA HIS A 148 9.52 -29.83 -31.85
C HIS A 148 8.05 -29.57 -32.25
N CYS A 149 7.77 -28.78 -33.29
CA CYS A 149 6.40 -28.33 -33.60
C CYS A 149 5.80 -28.98 -34.86
N LYS A 150 5.58 -30.30 -34.85
CA LYS A 150 4.42 -30.82 -35.60
C LYS A 150 3.19 -30.56 -34.74
N LEU A 151 2.52 -29.43 -34.97
CA LEU A 151 1.28 -29.09 -34.28
C LEU A 151 0.14 -30.05 -34.63
N GLU A 152 0.28 -30.84 -35.69
CA GLU A 152 -0.75 -31.76 -36.17
C GLU A 152 -1.15 -32.77 -35.07
N GLY A 153 -2.40 -32.66 -34.61
CA GLY A 153 -2.93 -33.47 -33.50
C GLY A 153 -2.62 -32.94 -32.09
N HIS A 154 -1.82 -31.88 -31.95
CA HIS A 154 -1.51 -31.25 -30.67
C HIS A 154 -2.64 -30.29 -30.24
N PRO A 155 -3.04 -30.23 -28.95
CA PRO A 155 -4.10 -29.34 -28.46
C PRO A 155 -3.90 -27.85 -28.81
N VAL A 156 -2.65 -27.41 -28.91
CA VAL A 156 -2.25 -26.04 -29.29
C VAL A 156 -2.63 -25.69 -30.73
N GLN A 157 -2.77 -26.67 -31.63
CA GLN A 157 -3.14 -26.46 -33.03
C GLN A 157 -4.45 -25.68 -33.16
N LYS A 158 -5.44 -26.00 -32.30
CA LYS A 158 -6.74 -25.32 -32.28
C LYS A 158 -6.59 -23.82 -32.02
N CYS A 159 -5.64 -23.42 -31.17
CA CYS A 159 -5.38 -22.01 -30.89
C CYS A 159 -4.83 -21.26 -32.12
N THR A 160 -4.12 -21.96 -33.02
CA THR A 160 -3.54 -21.36 -34.23
C THR A 160 -4.41 -21.51 -35.49
N THR A 161 -5.41 -22.39 -35.49
CA THR A 161 -6.32 -22.62 -36.64
C THR A 161 -7.72 -22.07 -36.43
N ILE A 162 -8.23 -22.08 -35.20
CA ILE A 162 -9.58 -21.62 -34.85
C ILE A 162 -9.51 -20.36 -33.98
N GLY A 163 -8.52 -20.28 -33.08
CA GLY A 163 -8.45 -19.26 -32.05
C GLY A 163 -9.21 -19.68 -30.79
N TRP A 164 -9.44 -18.74 -29.88
CA TRP A 164 -10.23 -18.95 -28.66
C TRP A 164 -10.97 -17.67 -28.29
N ARG A 165 -11.86 -17.75 -27.30
CA ARG A 165 -12.70 -16.62 -26.90
C ARG A 165 -11.90 -15.55 -26.12
N TRP A 166 -12.08 -14.30 -26.52
CA TRP A 166 -11.51 -13.12 -25.89
C TRP A 166 -12.61 -12.14 -25.48
N LEU A 167 -12.40 -11.44 -24.36
CA LEU A 167 -13.10 -10.19 -24.10
C LEU A 167 -12.35 -9.05 -24.80
N ILE A 168 -13.01 -8.43 -25.78
CA ILE A 168 -12.48 -7.30 -26.56
C ILE A 168 -13.14 -6.02 -26.06
N LEU A 169 -12.34 -5.11 -25.51
CA LEU A 169 -12.74 -3.75 -25.16
C LEU A 169 -12.64 -2.85 -26.40
N GLU A 170 -13.56 -1.91 -26.56
CA GLU A 170 -13.45 -0.89 -27.60
C GLU A 170 -12.32 0.11 -27.29
N ASP A 171 -11.72 0.70 -28.33
CA ASP A 171 -10.61 1.66 -28.22
C ASP A 171 -11.00 2.90 -27.39
N VAL A 172 -12.24 3.37 -27.56
CA VAL A 172 -12.80 4.50 -26.81
C VAL A 172 -12.75 4.31 -25.29
N VAL A 173 -12.70 3.05 -24.80
CA VAL A 173 -12.58 2.77 -23.37
C VAL A 173 -11.21 3.20 -22.83
N ALA A 174 -10.13 3.00 -23.59
CA ALA A 174 -8.80 3.44 -23.17
C ALA A 174 -8.55 4.93 -23.44
N GLU A 175 -9.28 5.54 -24.37
CA GLU A 175 -9.26 7.00 -24.55
C GLU A 175 -9.89 7.70 -23.35
N GLU A 176 -11.04 7.18 -22.89
CA GLU A 176 -11.77 7.73 -21.76
C GLU A 176 -11.08 7.46 -20.42
N TRP A 177 -10.52 6.27 -20.23
CA TRP A 177 -9.78 5.88 -19.03
C TRP A 177 -8.39 5.35 -19.37
N PRO A 178 -7.38 6.23 -19.54
CA PRO A 178 -6.02 5.84 -19.93
C PRO A 178 -5.32 4.85 -18.99
N GLU A 179 -5.74 4.79 -17.72
CA GLU A 179 -5.21 3.89 -16.69
C GLU A 179 -5.78 2.46 -16.74
N LEU A 180 -6.92 2.25 -17.42
CA LEU A 180 -7.57 0.94 -17.47
C LEU A 180 -6.68 -0.14 -18.10
N PRO A 181 -6.00 0.08 -19.25
CA PRO A 181 -5.08 -0.92 -19.81
C PRO A 181 -4.04 -1.43 -18.81
N LEU A 182 -3.48 -0.54 -17.99
CA LEU A 182 -2.51 -0.90 -16.96
C LEU A 182 -3.16 -1.69 -15.81
N THR A 183 -4.39 -1.31 -15.43
CA THR A 183 -5.16 -2.00 -14.39
C THR A 183 -5.55 -3.42 -14.82
N TYR A 184 -6.02 -3.61 -16.05
CA TYR A 184 -6.28 -4.93 -16.63
C TYR A 184 -5.02 -5.78 -16.68
N ALA A 185 -3.92 -5.24 -17.20
CA ALA A 185 -2.64 -5.96 -17.24
C ALA A 185 -2.17 -6.37 -15.84
N SER A 186 -2.31 -5.50 -14.84
CA SER A 186 -1.93 -5.80 -13.45
C SER A 186 -2.81 -6.90 -12.84
N SER A 187 -4.13 -6.82 -13.02
CA SER A 187 -5.08 -7.81 -12.51
C SER A 187 -4.92 -9.17 -13.18
N LEU A 188 -4.75 -9.18 -14.50
CA LEU A 188 -4.58 -10.40 -15.29
C LEU A 188 -3.20 -11.02 -15.13
N ASN A 189 -2.27 -10.34 -14.44
CA ASN A 189 -1.00 -10.93 -14.00
C ASN A 189 -1.05 -11.46 -12.55
N SER A 190 -2.16 -11.28 -11.81
CA SER A 190 -2.35 -11.85 -10.47
C SER A 190 -2.53 -13.38 -10.48
N SER A 191 -2.12 -14.04 -9.40
CA SER A 191 -1.58 -15.40 -9.22
C SER A 191 -2.46 -16.65 -9.50
N ASN A 192 -3.45 -16.61 -10.41
CA ASN A 192 -4.40 -17.74 -10.56
C ASN A 192 -4.14 -18.76 -11.68
N ALA A 193 -3.06 -18.65 -12.43
CA ALA A 193 -2.61 -19.69 -13.38
C ALA A 193 -1.12 -19.49 -13.63
N VAL A 194 -0.41 -20.52 -14.10
CA VAL A 194 1.03 -20.52 -14.45
C VAL A 194 1.42 -19.17 -15.09
N LYS A 195 1.90 -18.21 -14.30
CA LYS A 195 2.20 -16.84 -14.73
C LYS A 195 3.66 -16.55 -14.39
N VAL A 196 4.27 -15.73 -15.22
CA VAL A 196 5.59 -15.18 -14.94
C VAL A 196 5.37 -14.01 -14.00
N ASP A 197 5.89 -14.14 -12.77
CA ASP A 197 5.71 -13.18 -11.69
C ASP A 197 6.21 -11.79 -12.07
N THR A 198 5.57 -10.76 -11.52
CA THR A 198 6.01 -9.37 -11.70
C THR A 198 7.26 -9.13 -10.86
N THR A 199 8.38 -8.78 -11.52
CA THR A 199 9.68 -8.52 -10.86
C THR A 199 9.75 -7.13 -10.23
N GLU A 200 10.77 -6.88 -9.40
CA GLU A 200 10.97 -5.57 -8.77
C GLU A 200 11.07 -4.42 -9.77
N LEU A 201 11.77 -4.64 -10.90
CA LEU A 201 11.89 -3.62 -11.95
C LEU A 201 10.56 -3.36 -12.65
N GLN A 202 9.76 -4.40 -12.90
CA GLN A 202 8.42 -4.26 -13.47
C GLN A 202 7.48 -3.56 -12.49
N THR A 203 7.62 -3.82 -11.19
CA THR A 203 6.92 -3.08 -10.12
C THR A 203 7.30 -1.61 -10.13
N LEU A 204 8.59 -1.27 -10.23
CA LEU A 204 9.06 0.12 -10.34
C LEU A 204 8.52 0.82 -11.60
N ALA A 205 8.54 0.14 -12.75
CA ALA A 205 7.99 0.68 -13.99
C ALA A 205 6.47 0.90 -13.89
N THR A 206 5.75 -0.02 -13.26
CA THR A 206 4.31 0.10 -13.01
C THR A 206 3.99 1.28 -12.09
N LEU A 207 4.77 1.44 -11.01
CA LEU A 207 4.67 2.58 -10.10
C LEU A 207 4.91 3.90 -10.85
N ALA A 208 5.98 3.98 -11.64
CA ALA A 208 6.32 5.15 -12.44
C ALA A 208 5.18 5.55 -13.39
N ARG A 209 4.51 4.58 -14.02
CA ARG A 209 3.35 4.86 -14.87
C ARG A 209 2.18 5.39 -14.07
N PHE A 210 1.81 4.81 -12.94
CA PHE A 210 0.69 5.36 -12.16
C PHE A 210 0.95 6.81 -11.74
N LEU A 211 2.19 7.13 -11.35
CA LEU A 211 2.59 8.50 -11.03
C LEU A 211 2.56 9.43 -12.25
N SER A 212 2.94 8.94 -13.44
CA SER A 212 2.86 9.72 -14.69
C SER A 212 1.41 10.02 -15.09
N HIS A 213 0.45 9.20 -14.69
CA HIS A 213 -0.99 9.44 -14.86
C HIS A 213 -1.58 10.33 -13.74
N GLY A 214 -0.73 10.94 -12.90
CA GLY A 214 -1.16 11.91 -11.89
C GLY A 214 -1.57 11.32 -10.54
N MET A 215 -1.40 10.01 -10.31
CA MET A 215 -1.68 9.41 -9.00
C MET A 215 -0.67 9.84 -7.94
N THR A 216 -1.11 9.85 -6.67
CA THR A 216 -0.19 10.01 -5.54
C THR A 216 0.64 8.74 -5.32
N VAL A 217 1.77 8.86 -4.63
CA VAL A 217 2.58 7.68 -4.26
C VAL A 217 1.78 6.69 -3.41
N ALA A 218 0.92 7.17 -2.51
CA ALA A 218 0.08 6.33 -1.66
C ALA A 218 -0.92 5.52 -2.50
N ASP A 219 -1.60 6.16 -3.45
CA ASP A 219 -2.57 5.48 -4.31
C ASP A 219 -1.87 4.51 -5.27
N ALA A 220 -0.75 4.94 -5.86
CA ALA A 220 0.04 4.10 -6.77
C ALA A 220 0.58 2.84 -6.06
N LYS A 221 0.98 2.96 -4.79
CA LYS A 221 1.35 1.80 -3.94
C LYS A 221 0.21 0.79 -3.83
N VAL A 222 -0.99 1.26 -3.49
CA VAL A 222 -2.18 0.40 -3.35
C VAL A 222 -2.46 -0.32 -4.67
N ARG A 223 -2.42 0.41 -5.80
CA ARG A 223 -2.63 -0.16 -7.14
C ARG A 223 -1.58 -1.19 -7.54
N CYS A 224 -0.30 -0.96 -7.23
CA CYS A 224 0.74 -1.94 -7.49
C CYS A 224 0.55 -3.21 -6.65
N LEU A 225 0.13 -3.10 -5.38
CA LEU A 225 -0.13 -4.25 -4.51
C LEU A 225 -1.32 -5.10 -4.96
N GLU A 226 -2.31 -4.49 -5.64
CA GLU A 226 -3.42 -5.23 -6.26
C GLU A 226 -2.93 -6.29 -7.28
N SER A 227 -1.74 -6.10 -7.87
CA SER A 227 -1.14 -7.09 -8.79
C SER A 227 -0.52 -8.31 -8.10
N GLN A 228 -0.36 -8.28 -6.78
CA GLN A 228 0.41 -9.26 -5.99
C GLN A 228 1.81 -9.51 -6.59
N PRO A 229 2.69 -8.49 -6.60
CA PRO A 229 4.02 -8.63 -7.19
C PRO A 229 4.85 -9.66 -6.42
N GLY A 230 5.82 -10.29 -7.07
CA GLY A 230 6.69 -11.30 -6.44
C GLY A 230 7.52 -10.78 -5.27
N CYS A 231 7.62 -9.45 -5.13
CA CYS A 231 8.32 -8.76 -4.06
C CYS A 231 7.41 -8.28 -2.91
N ILE A 232 6.20 -8.83 -2.75
CA ILE A 232 5.19 -8.34 -1.78
C ILE A 232 5.74 -8.18 -0.35
N GLU A 233 6.57 -9.11 0.13
CA GLU A 233 7.14 -9.09 1.48
C GLU A 233 8.10 -7.93 1.76
N TYR A 234 8.67 -7.33 0.70
CA TYR A 234 9.60 -6.21 0.78
C TYR A 234 9.22 -5.10 -0.20
N PHE A 235 7.95 -5.03 -0.55
CA PHE A 235 7.41 -4.09 -1.52
C PHE A 235 7.74 -2.63 -1.16
N ASP A 236 7.63 -2.27 0.13
CA ASP A 236 7.98 -0.92 0.59
C ASP A 236 9.45 -0.57 0.37
N THR A 237 10.36 -1.54 0.40
CA THR A 237 11.77 -1.34 0.05
C THR A 237 11.94 -0.98 -1.42
N VAL A 238 11.22 -1.67 -2.30
CA VAL A 238 11.23 -1.41 -3.75
C VAL A 238 10.65 -0.02 -4.03
N VAL A 239 9.53 0.34 -3.40
CA VAL A 239 8.93 1.66 -3.60
C VAL A 239 9.84 2.76 -3.06
N HIS A 240 10.44 2.59 -1.89
CA HIS A 240 11.38 3.57 -1.33
C HIS A 240 12.59 3.76 -2.26
N PHE A 241 13.13 2.66 -2.82
CA PHE A 241 14.18 2.75 -3.83
C PHE A 241 13.75 3.59 -5.03
N GLY A 242 12.54 3.33 -5.55
CA GLY A 242 11.98 4.07 -6.67
C GLY A 242 11.81 5.56 -6.39
N THR A 243 11.25 5.92 -5.23
CA THR A 243 10.96 7.32 -4.89
C THR A 243 12.21 8.15 -4.61
N GLU A 244 13.22 7.56 -3.99
CA GLU A 244 14.44 8.29 -3.61
C GLU A 244 15.48 8.33 -4.73
N PHE A 245 15.63 7.24 -5.50
CA PHE A 245 16.78 7.05 -6.38
C PHE A 245 16.44 7.03 -7.87
N CYS A 246 15.18 6.92 -8.29
CA CYS A 246 14.86 6.79 -9.72
C CYS A 246 14.59 8.12 -10.46
N GLY A 247 14.68 9.27 -9.79
CA GLY A 247 14.64 10.59 -10.45
C GLY A 247 13.25 11.25 -10.52
N GLY A 248 12.46 11.20 -9.45
CA GLY A 248 11.20 11.95 -9.32
C GLY A 248 9.98 11.27 -9.97
N LYS A 249 8.91 12.04 -10.26
CA LYS A 249 7.59 11.50 -10.70
C LYS A 249 7.66 10.67 -11.98
N SER A 250 8.54 11.01 -12.92
CA SER A 250 8.72 10.28 -14.18
C SER A 250 9.63 9.06 -14.06
N MET A 251 10.35 8.91 -12.94
CA MET A 251 11.30 7.84 -12.65
C MET A 251 12.13 7.36 -13.87
N PRO A 252 12.86 8.26 -14.57
CA PRO A 252 13.55 7.92 -15.81
C PRO A 252 14.56 6.77 -15.65
N LEU A 253 15.19 6.65 -14.48
CA LEU A 253 16.15 5.59 -14.19
C LEU A 253 15.48 4.22 -14.01
N ALA A 254 14.21 4.18 -13.57
CA ALA A 254 13.43 2.93 -13.56
C ALA A 254 13.09 2.46 -14.99
N GLY A 255 12.79 3.41 -15.89
CA GLY A 255 12.60 3.12 -17.31
C GLY A 255 13.86 2.56 -17.98
N PHE A 256 15.02 3.17 -17.69
CA PHE A 256 16.33 2.66 -18.10
C PHE A 256 16.57 1.23 -17.61
N LEU A 257 16.45 0.97 -16.30
CA LEU A 257 16.70 -0.36 -15.71
C LEU A 257 15.82 -1.43 -16.35
N THR A 258 14.55 -1.11 -16.58
CA THR A 258 13.58 -2.01 -17.19
C THR A 258 13.95 -2.35 -18.63
N SER A 259 14.26 -1.34 -19.45
CA SER A 259 14.67 -1.50 -20.86
C SER A 259 15.99 -2.27 -20.96
N PHE A 260 16.97 -1.95 -20.11
CA PHE A 260 18.27 -2.61 -20.09
C PHE A 260 18.16 -4.09 -19.71
N CYS A 261 17.36 -4.42 -18.68
CA CYS A 261 17.16 -5.80 -18.20
C CYS A 261 16.70 -6.75 -19.33
N GLN A 262 15.83 -6.27 -20.23
CA GLN A 262 15.28 -7.08 -21.31
C GLN A 262 16.32 -7.56 -22.33
N THR A 263 17.49 -6.90 -22.36
CA THR A 263 18.55 -7.23 -23.32
C THR A 263 19.32 -8.50 -22.93
N TYR A 264 19.23 -8.98 -21.68
CA TYR A 264 20.15 -10.00 -21.14
C TYR A 264 19.50 -11.36 -20.77
N GLY A 265 18.20 -11.56 -21.02
CA GLY A 265 17.56 -12.88 -20.85
C GLY A 265 16.14 -12.86 -20.26
N GLU A 266 15.77 -13.96 -19.63
CA GLU A 266 14.50 -14.12 -18.90
C GLU A 266 14.40 -13.12 -17.73
N SER A 267 13.18 -12.72 -17.39
CA SER A 267 12.92 -11.82 -16.25
C SER A 267 13.29 -12.51 -14.93
N VAL A 268 14.29 -11.97 -14.22
CA VAL A 268 14.78 -12.48 -12.92
C VAL A 268 14.43 -11.56 -11.76
N MET A 269 14.25 -12.12 -10.57
CA MET A 269 14.06 -11.36 -9.32
C MET A 269 15.42 -10.86 -8.81
N LEU A 270 15.45 -9.67 -8.21
CA LEU A 270 16.64 -9.13 -7.55
C LEU A 270 16.83 -9.71 -6.13
N GLY A 271 15.72 -10.00 -5.46
CA GLY A 271 15.69 -10.63 -4.14
C GLY A 271 15.72 -9.64 -2.98
N SER A 272 15.09 -10.04 -1.87
CA SER A 272 14.84 -9.17 -0.71
C SER A 272 16.13 -8.70 -0.01
N GLU A 273 17.13 -9.57 0.13
CA GLU A 273 18.38 -9.25 0.81
C GLU A 273 19.16 -8.16 0.05
N PHE A 274 19.34 -8.35 -1.26
CA PHE A 274 20.02 -7.38 -2.11
C PHE A 274 19.26 -6.06 -2.16
N MET A 275 17.94 -6.09 -2.40
CA MET A 275 17.14 -4.87 -2.48
C MET A 275 17.15 -4.08 -1.17
N LYS A 276 16.96 -4.73 -0.01
CA LYS A 276 17.06 -4.03 1.29
C LYS A 276 18.43 -3.41 1.49
N HIS A 277 19.48 -4.12 1.09
CA HIS A 277 20.83 -3.63 1.29
C HIS A 277 21.16 -2.44 0.37
N VAL A 278 20.94 -2.56 -0.93
CA VAL A 278 21.22 -1.48 -1.90
C VAL A 278 20.34 -0.25 -1.68
N THR A 279 19.17 -0.40 -1.06
CA THR A 279 18.29 0.73 -0.71
C THR A 279 18.77 1.45 0.55
N TYR A 280 19.08 0.72 1.63
CA TYR A 280 19.31 1.32 2.96
C TYR A 280 20.78 1.40 3.38
N VAL A 281 21.72 0.95 2.55
CA VAL A 281 23.15 1.09 2.86
C VAL A 281 23.51 2.58 2.99
N ASP A 282 24.14 2.93 4.10
CA ASP A 282 24.69 4.26 4.38
C ASP A 282 26.22 4.21 4.29
N TYR A 283 26.77 4.89 3.29
CA TYR A 283 28.20 4.98 3.02
C TYR A 283 28.92 6.05 3.85
N LYS A 284 28.22 6.74 4.77
CA LYS A 284 28.81 7.72 5.69
C LYS A 284 29.47 8.92 5.01
N VAL A 285 29.00 9.30 3.82
CA VAL A 285 29.44 10.51 3.11
C VAL A 285 28.34 11.58 3.20
N PRO A 286 28.56 12.68 3.95
CA PRO A 286 27.58 13.75 4.06
C PRO A 286 27.24 14.37 2.70
N GLY A 287 25.95 14.56 2.42
CA GLY A 287 25.48 15.24 1.20
C GLY A 287 25.49 14.40 -0.07
N ASN A 288 25.96 13.15 -0.04
CA ASN A 288 25.91 12.24 -1.18
C ASN A 288 25.13 10.96 -0.82
N VAL A 289 24.06 10.69 -1.57
CA VAL A 289 23.20 9.50 -1.38
C VAL A 289 23.50 8.38 -2.38
N PHE A 290 24.47 8.60 -3.28
CA PHE A 290 24.98 7.63 -4.26
C PHE A 290 23.89 7.07 -5.18
N VAL A 291 23.18 7.98 -5.87
CA VAL A 291 22.03 7.63 -6.73
C VAL A 291 22.49 6.74 -7.86
N PHE A 292 23.50 7.17 -8.61
CA PHE A 292 23.93 6.45 -9.81
C PHE A 292 24.63 5.15 -9.50
N TRP A 293 25.41 5.10 -8.42
CA TRP A 293 25.99 3.87 -7.91
C TRP A 293 24.92 2.83 -7.57
N ARG A 294 23.85 3.21 -6.88
CA ARG A 294 22.73 2.30 -6.55
C ARG A 294 22.05 1.79 -7.81
N ILE A 295 21.78 2.67 -8.78
CA ILE A 295 21.22 2.27 -10.08
C ILE A 295 22.16 1.33 -10.83
N ALA A 296 23.46 1.61 -10.85
CA ALA A 296 24.46 0.78 -11.49
C ALA A 296 24.56 -0.60 -10.82
N CYS A 297 24.45 -0.68 -9.49
CA CYS A 297 24.39 -1.96 -8.77
C CYS A 297 23.17 -2.78 -9.20
N VAL A 298 22.00 -2.17 -9.32
CA VAL A 298 20.79 -2.86 -9.80
C VAL A 298 20.93 -3.31 -11.26
N ALA A 299 21.45 -2.44 -12.13
CA ALA A 299 21.74 -2.77 -13.52
C ALA A 299 22.74 -3.93 -13.63
N THR A 300 23.73 -3.98 -12.74
CA THR A 300 24.70 -5.07 -12.68
C THR A 300 24.04 -6.36 -12.23
N GLN A 301 23.24 -6.32 -11.16
CA GLN A 301 22.58 -7.50 -10.60
C GLN A 301 21.70 -8.22 -11.64
N VAL A 302 20.94 -7.48 -12.46
CA VAL A 302 20.08 -8.09 -13.49
C VAL A 302 20.85 -8.76 -14.62
N THR A 303 22.13 -8.44 -14.81
CA THR A 303 22.98 -9.11 -15.81
C THR A 303 23.61 -10.40 -15.29
N SER A 304 23.33 -10.82 -14.05
CA SER A 304 23.96 -11.99 -13.46
C SER A 304 23.83 -13.23 -14.36
N PRO A 305 24.94 -13.94 -14.65
CA PRO A 305 24.87 -15.24 -15.29
C PRO A 305 24.40 -16.34 -14.32
N ARG A 306 24.44 -16.06 -13.00
CA ARG A 306 24.06 -16.99 -11.95
C ARG A 306 22.70 -16.62 -11.37
N VAL A 307 21.72 -17.47 -11.62
CA VAL A 307 20.36 -17.38 -11.08
C VAL A 307 20.12 -18.57 -10.17
N VAL A 308 19.69 -18.34 -8.93
CA VAL A 308 19.36 -19.37 -7.94
C VAL A 308 17.95 -19.08 -7.43
N ASP A 309 17.04 -20.05 -7.51
CA ASP A 309 15.63 -19.90 -7.12
C ASP A 309 14.95 -18.69 -7.80
N LYS A 310 15.23 -18.46 -9.09
CA LYS A 310 14.79 -17.29 -9.88
C LYS A 310 15.30 -15.93 -9.39
N VAL A 311 16.22 -15.91 -8.43
CA VAL A 311 16.87 -14.70 -7.93
C VAL A 311 18.27 -14.56 -8.54
N ALA A 312 18.55 -13.40 -9.14
CA ALA A 312 19.86 -13.06 -9.66
C ALA A 312 20.88 -12.92 -8.52
N ARG A 313 22.06 -13.55 -8.68
CA ARG A 313 23.14 -13.49 -7.70
C ARG A 313 24.46 -13.14 -8.36
N LEU A 314 24.84 -11.86 -8.35
CA LEU A 314 26.16 -11.40 -8.81
C LEU A 314 26.84 -10.58 -7.72
N LEU A 315 26.16 -9.54 -7.25
CA LEU A 315 26.56 -8.74 -6.10
C LEU A 315 25.97 -9.36 -4.82
N THR A 316 26.77 -9.31 -3.77
CA THR A 316 26.46 -9.77 -2.42
C THR A 316 26.56 -8.60 -1.46
N LYS A 317 26.00 -8.75 -0.26
CA LYS A 317 26.07 -7.74 0.79
C LYS A 317 27.51 -7.31 1.11
N SER A 318 28.45 -8.25 1.17
CA SER A 318 29.86 -7.95 1.45
C SER A 318 30.52 -7.05 0.39
N ASP A 319 30.11 -7.18 -0.87
CA ASP A 319 30.66 -6.35 -1.95
C ASP A 319 30.25 -4.89 -1.83
N LEU A 320 29.06 -4.64 -1.28
CA LEU A 320 28.54 -3.29 -1.06
C LEU A 320 29.03 -2.73 0.28
N ASP A 321 29.12 -3.56 1.33
CA ASP A 321 29.57 -3.16 2.66
C ASP A 321 31.05 -2.71 2.69
N LYS A 322 31.90 -3.21 1.78
CA LYS A 322 33.33 -2.85 1.75
C LYS A 322 33.57 -1.34 1.55
N PHE A 323 32.65 -0.64 0.88
CA PHE A 323 32.74 0.79 0.63
C PHE A 323 32.27 1.67 1.79
N LYS A 324 31.75 1.09 2.88
CA LYS A 324 31.47 1.86 4.11
C LYS A 324 32.71 2.46 4.76
N ARG A 325 33.88 1.85 4.48
CA ARG A 325 35.18 2.25 5.03
C ARG A 325 36.08 2.91 3.98
N ASN A 326 35.91 2.54 2.71
CA ASN A 326 36.68 3.07 1.59
C ASN A 326 35.73 3.74 0.58
N THR A 327 35.52 5.04 0.74
CA THR A 327 34.52 5.81 -0.01
C THR A 327 35.10 6.59 -1.20
N SER A 328 36.44 6.67 -1.34
CA SER A 328 37.08 7.47 -2.38
C SER A 328 36.80 6.91 -3.78
N SER A 329 36.98 5.61 -3.97
CA SER A 329 36.65 4.92 -5.23
C SER A 329 35.15 5.00 -5.56
N LEU A 330 34.30 5.05 -4.52
CA LEU A 330 32.86 5.15 -4.71
C LEU A 330 32.44 6.54 -5.19
N LEU A 331 33.07 7.60 -4.69
CA LEU A 331 32.84 8.97 -5.14
C LEU A 331 33.27 9.17 -6.60
N GLU A 332 34.42 8.61 -6.98
CA GLU A 332 34.89 8.62 -8.36
C GLU A 332 33.88 7.93 -9.30
N VAL A 333 33.42 6.72 -8.93
CA VAL A 333 32.42 5.99 -9.72
C VAL A 333 31.09 6.74 -9.81
N GLU A 334 30.60 7.33 -8.71
CA GLU A 334 29.36 8.13 -8.72
C GLU A 334 29.47 9.33 -9.67
N GLU A 335 30.60 10.04 -9.63
CA GLU A 335 30.86 11.18 -10.52
C GLU A 335 30.92 10.74 -11.99
N LEU A 336 31.65 9.67 -12.29
CA LEU A 336 31.78 9.11 -13.64
C LEU A 336 30.42 8.68 -14.21
N LEU A 337 29.58 8.03 -13.41
CA LEU A 337 28.25 7.60 -13.83
C LEU A 337 27.31 8.79 -14.03
N SER A 338 27.37 9.79 -13.15
CA SER A 338 26.58 11.02 -13.30
C SER A 338 26.95 11.77 -14.58
N GLN A 339 28.24 11.92 -14.87
CA GLN A 339 28.71 12.56 -16.10
C GLN A 339 28.33 11.76 -17.35
N GLY A 340 28.44 10.42 -17.28
CA GLY A 340 28.03 9.52 -18.35
C GLY A 340 26.54 9.66 -18.68
N TRP A 341 25.67 9.76 -17.66
CA TRP A 341 24.24 9.97 -17.86
C TRP A 341 23.91 11.32 -18.52
N GLU A 342 24.58 12.39 -18.11
CA GLU A 342 24.40 13.71 -18.75
C GLU A 342 24.85 13.71 -20.22
N THR A 343 25.92 12.97 -20.55
CA THR A 343 26.41 12.84 -21.93
C THR A 343 25.37 12.17 -22.84
N LEU A 344 24.59 11.22 -22.33
CA LEU A 344 23.50 10.60 -23.08
C LEU A 344 22.40 11.60 -23.47
N LYS A 345 22.18 12.66 -22.69
CA LYS A 345 21.15 13.66 -23.03
C LYS A 345 21.49 14.41 -24.31
N VAL A 346 22.77 14.61 -24.58
CA VAL A 346 23.28 15.36 -25.75
C VAL A 346 23.53 14.44 -26.95
N SER A 347 23.57 13.12 -26.76
CA SER A 347 23.84 12.19 -27.87
C SER A 347 22.67 12.05 -28.86
N SER A 348 23.00 11.80 -30.12
CA SER A 348 22.02 11.61 -31.22
C SER A 348 21.47 10.18 -31.35
N LEU A 349 21.93 9.26 -30.50
CA LEU A 349 21.54 7.85 -30.54
C LEU A 349 20.05 7.65 -30.23
N SER A 350 19.51 6.49 -30.64
CA SER A 350 18.19 6.06 -30.20
C SER A 350 18.17 5.82 -28.68
N GLN A 351 17.01 5.98 -28.03
CA GLN A 351 16.89 5.76 -26.58
C GLN A 351 17.32 4.35 -26.14
N ASP A 352 17.03 3.34 -26.95
CA ASP A 352 17.43 1.95 -26.69
C ASP A 352 18.96 1.78 -26.73
N ALA A 353 19.62 2.37 -27.74
CA ALA A 353 21.08 2.37 -27.83
C ALA A 353 21.72 3.13 -26.66
N LYS A 354 21.13 4.26 -26.23
CA LYS A 354 21.57 5.01 -25.03
C LYS A 354 21.51 4.14 -23.78
N HIS A 355 20.38 3.45 -23.55
CA HIS A 355 20.22 2.56 -22.40
C HIS A 355 21.20 1.39 -22.43
N LYS A 356 21.41 0.76 -23.61
CA LYS A 356 22.38 -0.33 -23.78
C LYS A 356 23.80 0.12 -23.45
N ALA A 357 24.26 1.25 -24.01
CA ALA A 357 25.59 1.78 -23.78
C ALA A 357 25.81 2.14 -22.30
N PHE A 358 24.87 2.87 -21.70
CA PHE A 358 24.98 3.28 -20.30
C PHE A 358 24.91 2.11 -19.32
N GLY A 359 24.07 1.11 -19.59
CA GLY A 359 24.00 -0.06 -18.74
C GLY A 359 25.27 -0.91 -18.82
N ARG A 360 25.91 -1.03 -19.99
CA ARG A 360 27.25 -1.66 -20.08
C ARG A 360 28.29 -0.88 -19.26
N TYR A 361 28.26 0.45 -19.35
CA TYR A 361 29.14 1.30 -18.55
C TYR A 361 28.94 1.09 -17.04
N CYS A 362 27.68 1.04 -16.59
CA CYS A 362 27.33 0.71 -15.21
C CYS A 362 27.91 -0.65 -14.78
N VAL A 363 27.68 -1.70 -15.57
CA VAL A 363 28.14 -3.06 -15.28
C VAL A 363 29.66 -3.11 -15.15
N ARG A 364 30.39 -2.51 -16.11
CA ARG A 364 31.86 -2.50 -16.11
C ARG A 364 32.42 -1.79 -14.87
N LEU A 365 31.93 -0.60 -14.54
CA LEU A 365 32.39 0.16 -13.37
C LEU A 365 32.12 -0.56 -12.05
N VAL A 366 30.91 -1.13 -11.89
CA VAL A 366 30.55 -1.87 -10.67
C VAL A 366 31.39 -3.12 -10.55
N LEU A 367 31.57 -3.91 -11.61
CA LEU A 367 32.38 -5.13 -11.55
C LEU A 367 33.86 -4.84 -11.35
N TRP A 368 34.37 -3.73 -11.89
CA TRP A 368 35.75 -3.27 -11.64
C TRP A 368 35.93 -2.92 -10.16
N VAL A 369 35.12 -2.01 -9.62
CA VAL A 369 35.29 -1.56 -8.22
C VAL A 369 34.96 -2.67 -7.21
N THR A 370 34.07 -3.60 -7.56
CA THR A 370 33.73 -4.75 -6.70
C THR A 370 34.71 -5.93 -6.82
N ASP A 371 35.73 -5.86 -7.69
CA ASP A 371 36.68 -6.93 -7.98
C ASP A 371 36.03 -8.20 -8.55
N LYS A 372 34.90 -8.03 -9.27
CA LYS A 372 34.07 -9.12 -9.82
C LYS A 372 34.06 -9.19 -11.34
N GLN A 373 35.03 -8.57 -12.00
CA GLN A 373 35.14 -8.56 -13.48
C GLN A 373 35.04 -9.96 -14.11
N LYS A 374 35.63 -10.99 -13.49
CA LYS A 374 35.57 -12.39 -13.96
C LYS A 374 34.18 -13.04 -13.90
N GLN A 375 33.24 -12.45 -13.15
CA GLN A 375 31.86 -12.91 -13.01
C GLN A 375 30.91 -12.18 -13.96
N GLY A 376 31.41 -11.18 -14.69
CA GLY A 376 30.66 -10.47 -15.72
C GLY A 376 30.44 -11.32 -16.97
N ARG A 377 29.54 -10.86 -17.84
CA ARG A 377 29.29 -11.50 -19.14
C ARG A 377 30.35 -11.15 -20.19
N GLU A 378 31.10 -10.07 -19.99
CA GLU A 378 32.22 -9.70 -20.85
C GLU A 378 33.46 -10.50 -20.41
N ALA A 379 34.13 -11.15 -21.36
CA ALA A 379 35.38 -11.88 -21.10
C ALA A 379 36.60 -10.93 -20.89
N ARG A 380 36.38 -9.62 -20.92
CA ARG A 380 37.41 -8.58 -20.81
C ARG A 380 37.54 -8.10 -19.37
N THR A 381 38.78 -7.98 -18.91
CA THR A 381 39.13 -7.28 -17.66
C THR A 381 39.69 -5.91 -17.99
N TRP A 382 39.28 -4.93 -17.22
CA TRP A 382 39.66 -3.52 -17.31
C TRP A 382 40.69 -3.21 -16.24
N GLU A 383 41.75 -2.50 -16.62
CA GLU A 383 42.83 -2.13 -15.71
C GLU A 383 42.49 -0.87 -14.91
N SER A 384 41.71 0.05 -15.50
CA SER A 384 41.34 1.33 -14.87
C SER A 384 39.94 1.81 -15.23
N ALA A 385 39.39 2.70 -14.40
CA ALA A 385 38.14 3.40 -14.69
C ALA A 385 38.23 4.23 -15.99
N SER A 386 39.40 4.81 -16.29
CA SER A 386 39.63 5.58 -17.51
C SER A 386 39.48 4.73 -18.78
N GLU A 387 39.96 3.49 -18.78
CA GLU A 387 39.80 2.55 -19.88
C GLU A 387 38.31 2.22 -20.12
N ILE A 388 37.55 2.04 -19.03
CA ILE A 388 36.10 1.78 -19.07
C ILE A 388 35.36 2.99 -19.67
N THR A 389 35.72 4.21 -19.26
CA THR A 389 35.13 5.44 -19.80
C THR A 389 35.47 5.65 -21.27
N ALA A 390 36.70 5.33 -21.70
CA ALA A 390 37.08 5.36 -23.10
C ALA A 390 36.25 4.38 -23.94
N GLN A 391 36.01 3.16 -23.44
CA GLN A 391 35.13 2.20 -24.11
C GLN A 391 33.68 2.70 -24.17
N PHE A 392 33.18 3.34 -23.10
CA PHE A 392 31.85 3.95 -23.13
C PHE A 392 31.75 5.02 -24.23
N GLY A 393 32.79 5.84 -24.43
CA GLY A 393 32.86 6.78 -25.55
C GLY A 393 32.76 6.10 -26.92
N GLN A 394 33.38 4.93 -27.10
CA GLN A 394 33.25 4.14 -28.33
C GLN A 394 31.84 3.54 -28.50
N ASP A 395 31.23 3.07 -27.41
CA ASP A 395 29.86 2.52 -27.43
C ASP A 395 28.82 3.59 -27.81
N LEU A 396 29.16 4.89 -27.71
CA LEU A 396 28.32 6.00 -28.14
C LEU A 396 28.42 6.33 -29.64
N LEU A 397 29.34 5.70 -30.39
CA LEU A 397 29.48 5.92 -31.82
C LEU A 397 28.48 5.06 -32.63
N PRO A 398 27.87 5.59 -33.70
CA PRO A 398 26.94 4.83 -34.55
C PRO A 398 27.64 3.63 -35.19
N GLY A 399 27.08 2.42 -35.04
CA GLY A 399 27.59 1.19 -35.67
C GLY A 399 28.37 0.23 -34.74
N SER A 400 28.49 0.56 -33.45
CA SER A 400 29.08 -0.34 -32.43
C SER A 400 28.11 -1.47 -32.01
N GLU A 401 27.71 -2.33 -32.93
CA GLU A 401 27.04 -3.60 -32.60
C GLU A 401 28.07 -4.71 -32.39
N HIS A 402 28.61 -4.81 -31.17
CA HIS A 402 29.43 -5.97 -30.81
C HIS A 402 28.52 -7.18 -30.49
N SER A 403 28.29 -7.99 -31.53
CA SER A 403 28.07 -9.43 -31.40
C SER A 403 29.40 -10.10 -31.04
N THR A 404 29.33 -11.13 -30.20
CA THR A 404 30.47 -11.87 -29.66
C THR A 404 31.31 -12.55 -30.76
N ALA A 405 32.50 -12.02 -31.03
CA ALA A 405 33.70 -12.76 -31.45
C ALA A 405 34.92 -11.82 -31.53
N ALA A 406 36.04 -12.22 -30.94
CA ALA A 406 37.29 -11.46 -30.89
C ALA A 406 38.06 -11.50 -32.21
N THR A 407 38.77 -10.41 -32.57
CA THR A 407 40.18 -10.45 -33.02
C THR A 407 40.83 -9.05 -32.89
N ALA A 408 42.10 -9.01 -32.50
CA ALA A 408 42.88 -7.83 -32.15
C ALA A 408 43.43 -7.02 -33.35
N ALA A 409 43.62 -5.71 -33.16
CA ALA A 409 44.67 -4.93 -33.81
C ALA A 409 45.03 -3.66 -33.00
N LYS A 410 46.34 -3.35 -32.95
CA LYS A 410 47.00 -2.25 -32.22
C LYS A 410 47.04 -0.93 -33.01
N SER A 411 47.01 0.20 -32.29
CA SER A 411 47.76 1.46 -32.58
C SER A 411 47.54 2.44 -31.41
N SER A 412 48.54 2.71 -30.57
CA SER A 412 49.57 3.78 -30.61
C SER A 412 49.10 5.20 -30.20
N GLU A 413 49.63 5.62 -29.04
CA GLU A 413 49.70 6.90 -28.30
C GLU A 413 49.45 8.26 -29.02
N SER A 414 48.83 9.20 -28.28
CA SER A 414 49.41 10.53 -27.99
C SER A 414 48.69 11.31 -26.85
N SER A 415 49.49 11.78 -25.87
CA SER A 415 49.38 12.93 -24.93
C SER A 415 48.33 14.02 -25.22
N GLU A 416 47.74 14.81 -24.32
CA GLU A 416 47.87 15.17 -22.88
C GLU A 416 46.56 15.94 -22.50
N PRO A 417 46.17 16.10 -21.21
CA PRO A 417 44.90 16.71 -20.82
C PRO A 417 45.02 18.23 -20.59
N ARG A 418 44.03 19.04 -21.04
CA ARG A 418 43.87 20.41 -20.52
C ARG A 418 42.42 20.92 -20.47
N PHE A 419 42.24 21.76 -19.46
CA PHE A 419 41.06 22.18 -18.68
C PHE A 419 40.00 23.11 -19.34
N ARG A 420 38.76 22.93 -18.84
CA ARG A 420 37.63 23.83 -18.44
C ARG A 420 37.36 25.20 -19.11
N ASP A 421 36.05 25.50 -19.21
CA ASP A 421 35.50 26.85 -19.08
C ASP A 421 34.44 26.92 -17.93
N LEU A 422 34.62 27.91 -17.05
CA LEU A 422 33.83 28.28 -15.87
C LEU A 422 33.41 29.78 -15.95
N LEU A 423 33.28 30.36 -17.15
CA LEU A 423 33.07 31.81 -17.34
C LEU A 423 31.61 32.23 -17.58
N GLY A 424 30.61 31.53 -17.03
CA GLY A 424 29.19 31.88 -17.22
C GLY A 424 28.33 32.02 -15.97
N ALA A 425 28.80 31.63 -14.79
CA ALA A 425 27.95 31.59 -13.58
C ALA A 425 28.10 32.87 -12.74
N SER A 426 26.97 33.42 -12.31
CA SER A 426 26.91 34.59 -11.44
C SER A 426 27.47 34.29 -10.04
N LYS A 427 28.05 35.29 -9.36
CA LYS A 427 28.67 35.10 -8.03
C LYS A 427 27.70 34.52 -6.98
N SER A 428 26.41 34.78 -7.12
CA SER A 428 25.35 34.20 -6.29
C SER A 428 25.14 32.70 -6.53
N GLU A 429 25.27 32.23 -7.78
CA GLU A 429 25.24 30.80 -8.11
C GLU A 429 26.48 30.06 -7.59
N VAL A 430 27.65 30.70 -7.64
CA VAL A 430 28.91 30.14 -7.10
C VAL A 430 28.85 30.00 -5.58
N VAL A 431 28.24 30.96 -4.87
CA VAL A 431 28.08 30.91 -3.40
C VAL A 431 27.02 29.87 -2.97
N LEU A 432 25.92 29.71 -3.72
CA LEU A 432 24.95 28.62 -3.53
C LEU A 432 25.55 27.24 -3.85
N LEU A 433 26.48 27.18 -4.82
CA LEU A 433 27.26 25.98 -5.16
C LEU A 433 28.27 25.61 -4.06
N GLN A 434 28.85 26.59 -3.36
CA GLN A 434 29.78 26.39 -2.26
C GLN A 434 29.09 26.10 -0.91
N ASN A 435 27.88 26.62 -0.69
CA ASN A 435 27.09 26.43 0.53
C ASN A 435 25.74 25.75 0.26
N ARG A 436 25.78 24.55 -0.37
CA ARG A 436 24.58 23.79 -0.80
C ARG A 436 23.59 23.43 0.32
N HIS A 437 23.96 23.60 1.59
CA HIS A 437 23.07 23.44 2.75
C HIS A 437 22.13 24.62 2.96
N LEU A 438 22.41 25.79 2.36
CA LEU A 438 21.59 26.99 2.44
C LEU A 438 20.52 27.03 1.34
N LYS A 439 19.28 26.78 1.73
CA LYS A 439 18.03 26.98 0.98
C LYS A 439 17.22 28.12 1.58
N ALA A 440 16.78 29.06 0.74
CA ALA A 440 15.84 30.11 1.14
C ALA A 440 14.54 29.48 1.69
N GLY A 441 13.98 30.07 2.74
CA GLY A 441 12.80 29.59 3.46
C GLY A 441 13.06 28.42 4.44
N SER A 442 14.25 27.82 4.45
CA SER A 442 14.60 26.76 5.41
C SER A 442 15.06 27.32 6.76
N VAL A 443 15.07 26.47 7.79
CA VAL A 443 15.38 26.85 9.19
C VAL A 443 16.79 26.39 9.58
N TYR A 444 17.51 27.26 10.28
CA TYR A 444 18.90 27.11 10.66
C TYR A 444 19.13 27.39 12.14
N THR A 445 20.20 26.82 12.66
CA THR A 445 20.75 27.13 13.98
C THR A 445 22.20 27.52 13.85
N ASN A 446 22.63 28.49 14.65
CA ASN A 446 24.03 28.86 14.76
C ASN A 446 24.43 28.91 16.23
N SER A 447 25.53 28.25 16.59
CA SER A 447 26.05 28.21 17.96
C SER A 447 26.39 29.59 18.54
N LYS A 448 26.69 30.57 17.70
CA LYS A 448 26.94 31.97 18.11
C LYS A 448 25.68 32.68 18.61
N HIS A 449 24.50 32.19 18.21
CA HIS A 449 23.21 32.78 18.58
C HIS A 449 22.38 31.85 19.51
N GLY A 450 23.06 30.96 20.24
CA GLY A 450 22.43 30.06 21.20
C GLY A 450 21.52 29.00 20.56
N SER A 451 20.40 28.69 21.22
CA SER A 451 19.44 27.66 20.77
C SER A 451 18.32 28.21 19.87
N SER A 452 18.43 29.45 19.41
CA SER A 452 17.40 30.11 18.61
C SER A 452 17.32 29.53 17.19
N LEU A 453 16.12 29.47 16.65
CA LEU A 453 15.84 28.98 15.30
C LEU A 453 15.66 30.17 14.36
N PHE A 454 16.35 30.14 13.21
CA PHE A 454 16.36 31.23 12.24
C PHE A 454 15.87 30.75 10.89
N ARG A 455 14.99 31.50 10.23
CA ARG A 455 14.58 31.28 8.85
C ARG A 455 15.42 32.15 7.92
N LEU A 456 16.02 31.56 6.89
CA LEU A 456 16.69 32.35 5.85
C LEU A 456 15.62 32.97 4.95
N GLU A 457 15.43 34.28 5.04
CA GLU A 457 14.38 34.99 4.31
C GLU A 457 14.87 35.44 2.93
N LYS A 458 16.04 36.05 2.87
CA LYS A 458 16.60 36.61 1.63
C LYS A 458 18.10 36.36 1.51
N LEU A 459 18.55 36.13 0.27
CA LEU A 459 19.95 36.02 -0.11
C LEU A 459 20.18 37.00 -1.27
N ASP A 460 20.90 38.09 -0.99
CA ASP A 460 21.28 39.11 -1.98
C ASP A 460 22.73 38.91 -2.44
N GLU A 461 23.21 39.68 -3.42
CA GLU A 461 24.56 39.53 -3.99
C GLU A 461 25.72 39.79 -3.00
N GLU A 462 25.42 40.40 -1.84
CA GLU A 462 26.43 40.76 -0.82
C GLU A 462 26.17 40.14 0.56
N LYS A 463 24.93 39.78 0.92
CA LYS A 463 24.56 39.32 2.27
C LYS A 463 23.38 38.33 2.32
N ALA A 464 23.35 37.51 3.37
CA ALA A 464 22.26 36.60 3.73
C ALA A 464 21.50 37.12 4.97
N THR A 465 20.17 37.16 4.92
CA THR A 465 19.32 37.66 6.02
C THR A 465 18.56 36.53 6.69
N PHE A 466 18.85 36.30 7.97
CA PHE A 466 18.25 35.28 8.81
C PHE A 466 17.30 35.91 9.84
N VAL A 467 16.03 35.51 9.85
CA VAL A 467 15.00 36.06 10.77
C VAL A 467 14.65 35.03 11.84
N CYS A 468 14.64 35.45 13.11
CA CYS A 468 14.17 34.66 14.24
C CYS A 468 12.85 35.22 14.75
N SER A 469 11.84 34.36 14.90
CA SER A 469 10.51 34.71 15.44
C SER A 469 10.17 33.79 16.63
N PRO A 470 10.58 34.14 17.86
CA PRO A 470 10.25 33.36 19.05
C PRO A 470 8.76 33.44 19.41
N VAL A 471 8.25 32.44 20.13
CA VAL A 471 6.82 32.35 20.50
C VAL A 471 6.33 33.48 21.41
N MET A 472 7.23 34.07 22.22
CA MET A 472 6.88 35.00 23.31
C MET A 472 7.60 36.36 23.20
N GLN A 473 8.34 36.60 22.10
CA GLN A 473 9.17 37.80 21.93
C GLN A 473 9.05 38.34 20.50
N ASP A 474 9.35 39.63 20.33
CA ASP A 474 9.35 40.27 19.01
C ASP A 474 10.42 39.66 18.10
N SER A 475 10.10 39.57 16.80
CA SER A 475 11.01 39.01 15.81
C SER A 475 12.21 39.93 15.55
N TRP A 476 13.39 39.35 15.36
CA TRP A 476 14.61 40.08 15.00
C TRP A 476 15.36 39.41 13.84
N SER A 477 16.18 40.16 13.12
CA SER A 477 16.97 39.68 11.98
C SER A 477 18.47 39.78 12.21
N VAL A 478 19.22 38.88 11.57
CA VAL A 478 20.69 38.83 11.54
C VAL A 478 21.12 38.84 10.08
N GLU A 479 21.93 39.82 9.71
CA GLU A 479 22.53 39.91 8.37
C GLU A 479 23.97 39.38 8.40
N VAL A 480 24.30 38.46 7.51
CA VAL A 480 25.62 37.82 7.43
C VAL A 480 26.23 38.07 6.04
N PRO A 481 27.37 38.75 5.94
CA PRO A 481 28.08 38.93 4.67
C PRO A 481 28.48 37.59 4.03
N LEU A 482 28.39 37.47 2.70
CA LEU A 482 28.64 36.20 2.00
C LEU A 482 30.09 35.67 2.12
N GLN A 483 31.02 36.55 2.52
CA GLN A 483 32.44 36.24 2.70
C GLN A 483 32.76 35.70 4.11
N GLU A 484 31.80 35.76 5.03
CA GLU A 484 31.93 35.21 6.38
C GLU A 484 31.45 33.75 6.48
N ASP A 485 31.66 33.12 7.64
CA ASP A 485 31.50 31.68 7.87
C ASP A 485 30.03 31.21 7.87
N LEU A 486 29.43 31.17 6.67
CA LEU A 486 28.11 30.61 6.36
C LEU A 486 28.04 29.08 6.61
N ALA A 487 29.19 28.40 6.75
CA ALA A 487 29.24 26.98 7.09
C ALA A 487 28.85 26.72 8.56
N SER A 488 28.96 27.73 9.43
CA SER A 488 28.54 27.64 10.84
C SER A 488 27.01 27.55 11.04
N TRP A 489 26.23 27.89 10.02
CA TRP A 489 24.77 27.82 10.03
C TRP A 489 24.28 26.44 9.62
N LYS A 490 23.82 25.65 10.60
CA LYS A 490 23.40 24.26 10.39
C LYS A 490 21.90 24.17 10.15
N ILE A 491 21.50 23.50 9.07
CA ILE A 491 20.08 23.23 8.79
C ILE A 491 19.49 22.35 9.88
N THR A 492 18.29 22.67 10.33
CA THR A 492 17.57 21.90 11.35
C THR A 492 16.21 21.46 10.83
N ARG A 493 15.79 20.25 11.24
CA ARG A 493 14.43 19.74 10.98
C ARG A 493 13.44 20.17 12.06
N LYS A 494 13.88 20.95 13.05
CA LYS A 494 12.98 21.49 14.08
C LYS A 494 12.08 22.51 13.42
N GLU A 495 10.79 22.23 13.44
CA GLU A 495 9.77 23.18 12.99
C GLU A 495 9.79 24.42 13.88
N LEU A 496 9.67 25.59 13.26
CA LEU A 496 9.45 26.81 14.03
C LEU A 496 8.11 26.66 14.73
N PRO A 497 8.03 26.84 16.05
CA PRO A 497 6.74 26.83 16.74
C PRO A 497 5.89 27.98 16.18
N GLU A 498 4.88 27.63 15.40
CA GLU A 498 3.90 28.57 14.87
C GLU A 498 2.80 28.79 15.92
N VAL A 499 2.46 30.05 16.17
CA VAL A 499 1.29 30.39 16.98
C VAL A 499 0.06 29.97 16.18
N LEU A 500 -0.59 28.90 16.62
CA LEU A 500 -1.85 28.44 16.04
C LEU A 500 -2.89 29.56 16.10
N ASP A 501 -3.63 29.72 15.01
CA ASP A 501 -4.76 30.62 14.96
C ASP A 501 -5.73 30.32 16.11
N VAL A 502 -6.15 31.38 16.82
CA VAL A 502 -6.97 31.28 18.04
C VAL A 502 -8.28 30.54 17.76
N ALA A 503 -8.86 30.67 16.56
CA ALA A 503 -10.07 29.96 16.20
C ALA A 503 -9.84 28.46 16.03
N VAL A 504 -8.69 28.05 15.49
CA VAL A 504 -8.30 26.63 15.35
C VAL A 504 -8.01 26.00 16.72
N ALA A 505 -7.27 26.70 17.57
CA ALA A 505 -6.98 26.24 18.93
C ALA A 505 -8.26 26.07 19.77
N LEU A 506 -9.20 27.03 19.69
CA LEU A 506 -10.49 26.94 20.36
C LEU A 506 -11.39 25.83 19.79
N LYS A 507 -11.26 25.49 18.51
CA LYS A 507 -12.01 24.41 17.87
C LYS A 507 -11.59 23.03 18.35
N HIS A 508 -10.29 22.82 18.60
CA HIS A 508 -9.72 21.54 18.99
C HIS A 508 -9.33 21.45 20.48
N GLY A 509 -9.80 22.39 21.30
CA GLY A 509 -9.53 22.41 22.74
C GLY A 509 -10.10 21.19 23.49
N ILE A 510 -9.46 20.83 24.61
CA ILE A 510 -9.82 19.69 25.47
C ILE A 510 -11.29 19.74 25.90
N SER A 511 -11.81 20.93 26.19
CA SER A 511 -13.21 21.14 26.60
C SER A 511 -14.23 20.79 25.52
N ARG A 512 -13.83 20.78 24.24
CA ARG A 512 -14.70 20.44 23.09
C ARG A 512 -14.45 19.04 22.54
N SER A 513 -13.56 18.26 23.15
CA SER A 513 -13.32 16.87 22.78
C SER A 513 -14.54 16.01 23.12
N THR A 514 -15.04 15.26 22.13
CA THR A 514 -16.19 14.36 22.30
C THR A 514 -15.95 13.32 23.38
N TRP A 515 -14.73 12.77 23.45
CA TRP A 515 -14.34 11.80 24.47
C TRP A 515 -14.37 12.37 25.90
N VAL A 516 -13.98 13.64 26.06
CA VAL A 516 -14.02 14.32 27.37
C VAL A 516 -15.48 14.57 27.78
N GLN A 517 -16.32 15.01 26.85
CA GLN A 517 -17.76 15.20 27.10
C GLN A 517 -18.44 13.88 27.48
N GLU A 518 -18.20 12.81 26.74
CA GLU A 518 -18.72 11.47 27.07
C GLU A 518 -18.26 10.98 28.45
N SER A 519 -17.01 11.30 28.83
CA SER A 519 -16.47 10.95 30.15
C SER A 519 -17.13 11.74 31.28
N ILE A 520 -17.40 13.03 31.07
CA ILE A 520 -18.15 13.88 32.00
C ILE A 520 -19.59 13.35 32.15
N ASP A 521 -20.27 13.07 31.05
CA ASP A 521 -21.64 12.55 31.05
C ASP A 521 -21.74 11.20 31.78
N LYS A 522 -20.74 10.33 31.58
CA LYS A 522 -20.64 9.06 32.29
C LYS A 522 -20.46 9.26 33.79
N ALA A 523 -19.58 10.17 34.20
CA ALA A 523 -19.35 10.48 35.61
C ALA A 523 -20.60 11.05 36.28
N GLN A 524 -21.27 12.02 35.63
CA GLN A 524 -22.51 12.59 36.15
C GLN A 524 -23.62 11.54 36.27
N SER A 525 -23.77 10.69 35.24
CA SER A 525 -24.77 9.60 35.26
C SER A 525 -24.50 8.58 36.36
N GLN A 526 -23.23 8.34 36.73
CA GLN A 526 -22.86 7.46 37.84
C GLN A 526 -23.24 8.08 39.20
N VAL A 527 -23.08 9.40 39.35
CA VAL A 527 -23.49 10.16 40.54
C VAL A 527 -25.02 10.14 40.69
N ASP A 528 -25.75 10.33 39.60
CA ASP A 528 -27.22 10.35 39.62
C ASP A 528 -27.81 8.97 39.99
N LEU A 529 -27.21 7.88 39.50
CA LEU A 529 -27.54 6.52 39.91
C LEU A 529 -27.30 6.28 41.40
N PHE A 530 -26.21 6.83 41.94
CA PHE A 530 -25.89 6.72 43.36
C PHE A 530 -26.93 7.45 44.23
N HIS A 531 -27.27 8.69 43.88
CA HIS A 531 -28.31 9.45 44.60
C HIS A 531 -29.68 8.77 44.54
N GLY A 532 -30.05 8.20 43.40
CA GLY A 532 -31.30 7.44 43.27
C GLY A 532 -31.36 6.20 44.18
N CYS A 533 -30.21 5.57 44.46
CA CYS A 533 -30.14 4.44 45.38
C CYS A 533 -30.17 4.88 46.85
N GLN A 534 -29.48 5.97 47.20
CA GLN A 534 -29.53 6.54 48.55
C GLN A 534 -30.95 7.00 48.93
N ALA A 535 -31.71 7.56 48.00
CA ALA A 535 -33.08 7.97 48.27
C ALA A 535 -34.02 6.79 48.65
N CYS A 536 -33.64 5.55 48.32
CA CYS A 536 -34.38 4.33 48.69
C CYS A 536 -33.81 3.59 49.90
N GLU A 537 -32.81 4.15 50.60
CA GLU A 537 -32.15 3.49 51.74
C GLU A 537 -33.16 3.09 52.84
N GLN A 538 -34.24 3.86 53.00
CA GLN A 538 -35.35 3.59 53.92
C GLN A 538 -36.14 2.29 53.61
N MET A 539 -36.03 1.74 52.40
CA MET A 539 -36.69 0.50 52.00
C MET A 539 -35.86 -0.75 52.30
N ILE A 540 -34.56 -0.59 52.63
CA ILE A 540 -33.65 -1.70 52.95
C ILE A 540 -34.13 -2.45 54.21
N ASP A 541 -34.70 -1.74 55.17
CA ASP A 541 -35.23 -2.34 56.40
C ASP A 541 -36.45 -3.24 56.18
N GLN A 542 -37.10 -3.14 55.01
CA GLN A 542 -38.28 -3.92 54.64
C GLN A 542 -37.96 -5.25 53.95
N ILE A 543 -36.67 -5.55 53.73
CA ILE A 543 -36.21 -6.77 53.09
C ILE A 543 -35.08 -7.42 53.90
N ARG A 544 -34.85 -8.72 53.71
CA ARG A 544 -33.72 -9.44 54.30
C ARG A 544 -33.01 -10.26 53.24
N PHE A 545 -31.69 -10.33 53.37
CA PHE A 545 -30.86 -11.25 52.60
C PHE A 545 -30.93 -12.64 53.24
N VAL A 546 -31.27 -13.64 52.43
CA VAL A 546 -31.21 -15.05 52.83
C VAL A 546 -29.96 -15.64 52.21
N SER A 547 -29.01 -16.05 53.05
CA SER A 547 -27.68 -16.52 52.66
C SER A 547 -27.75 -17.52 51.48
N GLY A 548 -27.13 -17.16 50.34
CA GLY A 548 -27.11 -17.95 49.10
C GLY A 548 -28.47 -18.10 48.38
N GLN A 549 -29.58 -17.72 48.98
CA GLN A 549 -30.93 -18.01 48.48
C GLN A 549 -31.63 -16.80 47.85
N GLY A 550 -31.28 -15.56 48.19
CA GLY A 550 -31.81 -14.35 47.54
C GLY A 550 -32.38 -13.36 48.56
N LEU A 551 -33.41 -12.61 48.17
CA LEU A 551 -34.10 -11.66 49.04
C LEU A 551 -35.48 -12.16 49.46
N CYS A 552 -35.89 -11.81 50.68
CA CYS A 552 -37.26 -11.96 51.15
C CYS A 552 -37.80 -10.69 51.81
N ALA A 553 -39.13 -10.56 51.88
CA ALA A 553 -39.81 -9.46 52.55
C ALA A 553 -39.72 -9.61 54.08
N ALA A 554 -39.35 -8.53 54.78
CA ALA A 554 -39.23 -8.49 56.23
C ALA A 554 -40.56 -8.16 56.94
N ALA A 555 -41.53 -7.63 56.19
CA ALA A 555 -42.85 -7.22 56.65
C ALA A 555 -43.92 -7.45 55.56
N ASP A 556 -45.19 -7.31 55.92
CA ASP A 556 -46.29 -7.33 54.97
C ASP A 556 -46.33 -6.01 54.20
N LEU A 557 -46.27 -6.08 52.86
CA LEU A 557 -46.17 -4.92 51.98
C LEU A 557 -47.30 -4.96 50.93
N PRO A 558 -48.08 -3.87 50.76
CA PRO A 558 -49.05 -3.78 49.68
C PRO A 558 -48.40 -3.86 48.29
N ALA A 559 -49.19 -4.15 47.25
CA ALA A 559 -48.68 -4.16 45.88
C ALA A 559 -48.13 -2.76 45.50
N ALA A 560 -47.04 -2.75 44.72
CA ALA A 560 -46.36 -1.57 44.19
C ALA A 560 -45.74 -0.59 45.21
N THR A 561 -45.57 -0.98 46.48
CA THR A 561 -44.93 -0.13 47.51
C THR A 561 -43.42 -0.35 47.63
N LEU A 562 -42.93 -1.56 47.37
CA LEU A 562 -41.51 -1.88 47.44
C LEU A 562 -40.84 -1.54 46.11
N VAL A 563 -39.85 -0.64 46.13
CA VAL A 563 -39.08 -0.22 44.96
C VAL A 563 -37.59 -0.47 45.22
N LEU A 564 -36.98 -1.33 44.41
CA LEU A 564 -35.56 -1.66 44.50
C LEU A 564 -34.83 -1.06 43.29
N PRO A 565 -34.07 0.04 43.45
CA PRO A 565 -33.33 0.66 42.35
C PRO A 565 -32.06 -0.12 41.99
N CYS A 566 -31.71 -0.16 40.70
CA CYS A 566 -30.44 -0.72 40.26
C CYS A 566 -29.27 0.25 40.52
N TYR A 567 -28.14 -0.30 40.96
CA TYR A 567 -26.87 0.42 41.09
C TYR A 567 -25.74 -0.40 40.49
N GLY A 568 -24.84 0.20 39.72
CA GLY A 568 -23.85 -0.57 38.98
C GLY A 568 -22.82 0.28 38.25
N SER A 569 -21.90 -0.38 37.55
CA SER A 569 -20.92 0.29 36.69
C SER A 569 -21.51 0.58 35.32
N LEU A 570 -21.31 1.81 34.84
CA LEU A 570 -21.76 2.26 33.53
C LEU A 570 -20.80 1.86 32.40
N TYR A 571 -21.35 1.46 31.26
CA TYR A 571 -20.60 1.19 30.02
C TYR A 571 -21.33 1.75 28.79
N VAL A 572 -20.58 2.00 27.71
CA VAL A 572 -21.11 2.53 26.43
C VAL A 572 -21.78 1.38 25.66
N ILE A 573 -22.96 1.63 25.09
CA ILE A 573 -23.75 0.60 24.42
C ILE A 573 -23.37 0.50 22.93
N ASP A 574 -22.70 -0.58 22.54
CA ASP A 574 -22.28 -0.85 21.15
C ASP A 574 -23.27 -1.75 20.38
N LYS A 575 -24.52 -1.31 20.21
CA LYS A 575 -25.55 -1.90 19.30
C LYS A 575 -26.44 -3.05 19.81
N GLN A 576 -26.52 -3.32 21.12
CA GLN A 576 -27.62 -4.11 21.69
C GLN A 576 -28.37 -3.32 22.76
N VAL A 577 -29.67 -3.10 22.56
CA VAL A 577 -30.55 -2.51 23.58
C VAL A 577 -30.83 -3.59 24.63
N THR A 578 -30.02 -3.64 25.68
CA THR A 578 -30.41 -4.33 26.91
C THR A 578 -31.61 -3.60 27.54
N SER A 579 -32.48 -4.30 28.27
CA SER A 579 -33.60 -3.67 29.00
C SER A 579 -33.14 -2.83 30.18
N LEU A 580 -31.87 -2.96 30.58
CA LEU A 580 -31.26 -2.30 31.71
C LEU A 580 -30.33 -1.15 31.27
N THR A 581 -30.95 -0.03 30.94
CA THR A 581 -30.25 1.20 30.50
C THR A 581 -30.60 2.40 31.36
N PHE A 582 -29.62 3.27 31.57
CA PHE A 582 -29.78 4.57 32.18
C PHE A 582 -29.16 5.63 31.28
N ARG A 583 -30.00 6.56 30.79
CA ARG A 583 -29.64 7.52 29.73
C ARG A 583 -29.03 6.79 28.52
N SER A 584 -27.83 7.16 28.08
CA SER A 584 -27.09 6.55 26.96
C SER A 584 -26.22 5.36 27.36
N PHE A 585 -26.21 4.96 28.64
CA PHE A 585 -25.31 3.95 29.18
C PHE A 585 -26.03 2.65 29.56
N GLY A 586 -25.33 1.53 29.38
CA GLY A 586 -25.69 0.24 29.93
C GLY A 586 -25.25 0.15 31.39
N ILE A 587 -26.02 -0.57 32.20
CA ILE A 587 -25.72 -0.77 33.63
C ILE A 587 -25.29 -2.21 33.84
N SER A 588 -24.14 -2.41 34.47
CA SER A 588 -23.64 -3.74 34.85
C SER A 588 -23.60 -3.88 36.37
N ALA A 589 -23.87 -5.08 36.87
CA ALA A 589 -23.77 -5.35 38.30
C ALA A 589 -22.33 -5.10 38.79
N MET A 590 -22.19 -4.48 39.96
CA MET A 590 -20.91 -4.52 40.66
C MET A 590 -20.57 -5.97 41.01
N LYS A 591 -19.27 -6.28 41.09
CA LYS A 591 -18.81 -7.61 41.50
C LYS A 591 -19.40 -7.96 42.87
N ALA A 592 -20.36 -8.88 42.89
CA ALA A 592 -20.98 -9.34 44.12
C ALA A 592 -20.02 -10.28 44.88
N PRO A 593 -19.98 -10.22 46.21
CA PRO A 593 -19.19 -11.15 47.02
C PRO A 593 -19.74 -12.57 46.87
N ALA A 594 -18.85 -13.53 46.59
CA ALA A 594 -19.21 -14.94 46.44
C ALA A 594 -19.55 -15.61 47.79
N ASP A 595 -19.09 -15.02 48.89
CA ASP A 595 -19.22 -15.53 50.25
C ASP A 595 -19.72 -14.42 51.18
N TRP A 596 -20.95 -14.56 51.67
CA TRP A 596 -21.62 -13.61 52.55
C TRP A 596 -20.94 -13.50 53.93
N THR A 597 -20.14 -14.50 54.31
CA THR A 597 -19.42 -14.50 55.59
C THR A 597 -18.17 -13.62 55.56
N LYS A 598 -17.76 -13.13 54.39
CA LYS A 598 -16.56 -12.31 54.16
C LYS A 598 -16.87 -10.86 53.79
N LEU A 599 -18.11 -10.42 54.04
CA LEU A 599 -18.50 -9.04 53.85
C LEU A 599 -17.74 -8.14 54.83
N ASP A 600 -16.94 -7.22 54.31
CA ASP A 600 -16.29 -6.18 55.09
C ASP A 600 -17.12 -4.89 55.08
N SER A 601 -16.71 -3.90 55.88
CA SER A 601 -17.37 -2.59 55.93
C SER A 601 -17.25 -1.77 54.64
N LYS A 602 -16.55 -2.29 53.62
CA LYS A 602 -16.35 -1.64 52.31
C LYS A 602 -17.20 -2.29 51.20
N SER A 603 -17.86 -3.41 51.51
CA SER A 603 -18.69 -4.15 50.58
C SER A 603 -20.05 -3.49 50.39
N VAL A 604 -20.41 -3.15 49.15
CA VAL A 604 -21.70 -2.52 48.83
C VAL A 604 -22.68 -3.58 48.33
N LEU A 605 -23.70 -3.87 49.14
CA LEU A 605 -24.80 -4.75 48.77
C LEU A 605 -25.94 -3.96 48.14
N VAL A 606 -26.34 -4.36 46.94
CA VAL A 606 -27.44 -3.73 46.20
C VAL A 606 -28.57 -4.74 46.04
N PRO A 607 -29.74 -4.55 46.69
CA PRO A 607 -30.85 -5.49 46.65
C PRO A 607 -31.33 -5.86 45.24
N PHE A 608 -31.31 -4.92 44.30
CA PHE A 608 -31.76 -5.13 42.92
C PHE A 608 -31.15 -6.38 42.26
N TRP A 609 -29.84 -6.61 42.43
CA TRP A 609 -29.14 -7.74 41.80
C TRP A 609 -29.39 -9.09 42.48
N HIS A 610 -30.05 -9.08 43.63
CA HIS A 610 -30.31 -10.27 44.44
C HIS A 610 -31.75 -10.77 44.31
N VAL A 611 -32.59 -10.07 43.55
CA VAL A 611 -33.89 -10.58 43.09
C VAL A 611 -33.64 -11.68 42.07
N LYS A 612 -34.00 -12.92 42.40
CA LYS A 612 -33.73 -14.07 41.53
C LYS A 612 -34.75 -14.18 40.41
N ALA A 613 -34.30 -14.65 39.25
CA ALA A 613 -35.19 -14.98 38.16
C ALA A 613 -35.85 -16.36 38.39
N THR A 614 -37.14 -16.48 38.07
CA THR A 614 -37.88 -17.75 38.09
C THR A 614 -38.61 -18.00 36.77
N ALA A 615 -38.72 -19.27 36.38
CA ALA A 615 -39.53 -19.70 35.24
C ALA A 615 -40.98 -20.03 35.63
N ASP A 616 -41.32 -19.96 36.92
CA ASP A 616 -42.66 -20.21 37.42
C ASP A 616 -43.44 -18.90 37.58
N HIS A 617 -44.55 -18.78 36.86
CA HIS A 617 -45.39 -17.60 36.81
C HIS A 617 -45.99 -17.22 38.17
N GLU A 618 -46.28 -18.20 39.03
CA GLU A 618 -46.98 -17.96 40.29
C GLU A 618 -46.10 -17.22 41.29
N TYR A 619 -44.81 -17.59 41.33
CA TYR A 619 -43.80 -17.00 42.21
C TYR A 619 -43.31 -15.63 41.75
N VAL A 620 -43.56 -15.22 40.50
CA VAL A 620 -43.20 -13.87 40.04
C VAL A 620 -44.01 -12.83 40.81
N ASN A 621 -43.31 -12.06 41.62
CA ASN A 621 -43.86 -10.98 42.44
C ASN A 621 -43.09 -9.66 42.29
N MET A 622 -42.02 -9.61 41.49
CA MET A 622 -41.28 -8.40 41.14
C MET A 622 -41.29 -8.16 39.62
N THR A 623 -41.51 -6.91 39.21
CA THR A 623 -41.51 -6.48 37.81
C THR A 623 -40.50 -5.36 37.59
N LEU A 624 -39.71 -5.44 36.52
CA LEU A 624 -38.75 -4.41 36.15
C LEU A 624 -39.47 -3.22 35.50
N LEU A 625 -39.38 -2.04 36.09
CA LEU A 625 -40.00 -0.79 35.63
C LEU A 625 -38.98 0.35 35.71
N LYS A 626 -39.18 1.44 34.95
CA LYS A 626 -38.45 2.70 35.17
C LYS A 626 -39.23 3.57 36.15
N LYS A 627 -38.63 3.92 37.29
CA LYS A 627 -39.23 4.76 38.34
C LYS A 627 -38.30 5.93 38.67
N LYS A 628 -38.84 6.97 39.31
CA LYS A 628 -38.09 8.13 39.82
C LYS A 628 -37.95 8.06 41.34
N PRO A 629 -37.07 7.19 41.88
CA PRO A 629 -36.78 7.18 43.31
C PRO A 629 -36.03 8.44 43.78
N GLY A 630 -35.45 9.20 42.85
CA GLY A 630 -34.84 10.52 43.06
C GLY A 630 -35.21 11.49 41.92
N GLN A 631 -34.21 12.19 41.36
CA GLN A 631 -34.47 13.15 40.27
C GLN A 631 -34.70 12.48 38.90
N ASP A 632 -34.06 11.33 38.64
CA ASP A 632 -34.06 10.67 37.34
C ASP A 632 -34.80 9.33 37.28
N LEU A 633 -35.15 8.91 36.04
CA LEU A 633 -35.78 7.62 35.74
C LEU A 633 -34.74 6.49 35.74
N ILE A 634 -34.74 5.67 36.78
CA ILE A 634 -33.82 4.56 36.98
C ILE A 634 -34.58 3.22 36.85
N PRO A 635 -34.00 2.19 36.22
CA PRO A 635 -34.55 0.83 36.28
C PRO A 635 -34.66 0.31 37.72
N CYS A 636 -35.86 -0.11 38.10
CA CYS A 636 -36.17 -0.58 39.44
C CYS A 636 -37.01 -1.85 39.37
N TYR A 637 -36.81 -2.76 40.33
CA TYR A 637 -37.79 -3.82 40.58
C TYR A 637 -38.87 -3.29 41.51
N VAL A 638 -40.12 -3.46 41.10
CA VAL A 638 -41.29 -3.07 41.88
C VAL A 638 -42.14 -4.30 42.15
N ASN A 639 -42.62 -4.47 43.37
CA ASN A 639 -43.47 -5.61 43.69
C ASN A 639 -44.81 -5.52 42.96
N SER A 640 -45.15 -6.54 42.19
CA SER A 640 -46.37 -6.59 41.38
C SER A 640 -47.59 -7.15 42.13
N LYS A 641 -47.36 -7.79 43.28
CA LYS A 641 -48.38 -8.35 44.19
C LYS A 641 -48.10 -7.90 45.62
N ALA A 642 -49.10 -7.97 46.48
CA ALA A 642 -48.90 -7.81 47.91
C ALA A 642 -47.97 -8.92 48.43
N LEU A 643 -46.99 -8.56 49.25
CA LEU A 643 -46.00 -9.45 49.83
C LEU A 643 -46.34 -9.69 51.28
N LYS A 644 -46.20 -10.94 51.74
CA LYS A 644 -46.23 -11.28 53.16
C LYS A 644 -44.82 -11.37 53.70
N LYS A 645 -44.67 -11.15 55.02
CA LYS A 645 -43.42 -11.41 55.72
C LYS A 645 -42.92 -12.83 55.44
N GLY A 646 -41.69 -12.94 54.93
CA GLY A 646 -41.04 -14.19 54.55
C GLY A 646 -41.17 -14.55 53.06
N ASP A 647 -41.98 -13.84 52.27
CA ASP A 647 -42.09 -14.10 50.83
C ASP A 647 -40.77 -13.77 50.13
N PHE A 648 -40.26 -14.71 49.32
CA PHE A 648 -39.09 -14.50 48.48
C PHE A 648 -39.40 -13.58 47.30
N LEU A 649 -38.45 -12.73 46.93
CA LEU A 649 -38.58 -11.79 45.82
C LEU A 649 -38.07 -12.42 44.52
N PHE A 650 -38.96 -12.60 43.55
CA PHE A 650 -38.65 -13.19 42.25
C PHE A 650 -39.12 -12.33 41.09
N CYS A 651 -38.26 -12.23 40.08
CA CYS A 651 -38.59 -11.66 38.78
C CYS A 651 -38.77 -12.75 37.72
N ALA A 652 -39.42 -12.42 36.60
CA ALA A 652 -39.59 -13.33 35.49
C ALA A 652 -38.24 -13.63 34.80
N SER A 653 -37.95 -14.90 34.54
CA SER A 653 -36.80 -15.30 33.72
C SER A 653 -36.94 -14.85 32.27
N GLU A 654 -35.81 -14.72 31.57
CA GLU A 654 -35.80 -14.37 30.15
C GLU A 654 -36.62 -15.34 29.29
N ALA A 655 -36.60 -16.63 29.63
CA ALA A 655 -37.41 -17.65 28.97
C ALA A 655 -38.92 -17.41 29.16
N LEU A 656 -39.35 -17.02 30.37
CA LEU A 656 -40.75 -16.71 30.65
C LEU A 656 -41.20 -15.40 29.99
N LEU A 657 -40.32 -14.39 29.97
CA LEU A 657 -40.58 -13.12 29.28
C LEU A 657 -40.69 -13.31 27.76
N SER A 658 -39.86 -14.19 27.18
CA SER A 658 -39.90 -14.53 25.76
C SER A 658 -41.17 -15.31 25.39
N LYS A 659 -41.60 -16.26 26.23
CA LYS A 659 -42.87 -16.98 26.07
C LYS A 659 -44.10 -16.07 26.19
N ARG A 660 -44.08 -15.08 27.09
CA ARG A 660 -45.15 -14.06 27.19
C ARG A 660 -45.22 -13.17 25.95
N LYS A 661 -44.08 -12.76 25.38
CA LYS A 661 -44.03 -12.00 24.11
C LYS A 661 -44.56 -12.80 22.91
N ALA A 662 -44.46 -14.13 22.96
CA ALA A 662 -44.99 -15.04 21.94
C ALA A 662 -46.48 -15.44 22.14
N GLY A 663 -47.18 -14.86 23.13
CA GLY A 663 -48.62 -15.05 23.35
C GLY A 663 -49.07 -16.36 24.04
N GLY A 664 -48.14 -17.16 24.56
CA GLY A 664 -48.41 -18.55 25.00
C GLY A 664 -48.56 -18.79 26.51
N VAL A 665 -49.39 -18.03 27.25
CA VAL A 665 -49.68 -18.36 28.67
C VAL A 665 -51.19 -18.38 28.93
N SER A 666 -51.76 -19.58 28.92
CA SER A 666 -53.08 -19.91 29.50
C SER A 666 -52.88 -20.33 30.95
N SER A 667 -53.63 -19.73 31.88
CA SER A 667 -53.60 -20.06 33.31
C SER A 667 -54.41 -21.33 33.58
N THR A 668 -53.75 -22.49 33.66
CA THR A 668 -54.33 -23.67 34.31
C THR A 668 -53.24 -24.57 34.86
N ALA A 669 -53.10 -24.64 36.19
CA ALA A 669 -52.70 -25.86 36.91
C ALA A 669 -53.01 -25.74 38.42
N ALA A 670 -53.36 -26.89 38.99
CA ALA A 670 -53.91 -27.15 40.31
C ALA A 670 -52.89 -27.00 41.48
N PRO A 671 -53.33 -26.93 42.76
CA PRO A 671 -52.47 -26.60 43.89
C PRO A 671 -51.62 -27.81 44.30
N VAL A 672 -50.42 -27.55 44.87
CA VAL A 672 -49.55 -28.40 45.73
C VAL A 672 -48.11 -27.88 45.50
N LYS A 673 -47.28 -27.44 46.45
CA LYS A 673 -46.91 -27.91 47.79
C LYS A 673 -46.39 -26.69 48.57
N ARG A 674 -46.88 -26.42 49.79
CA ARG A 674 -46.26 -25.43 50.69
C ARG A 674 -44.77 -25.75 50.80
N TYR A 675 -43.89 -24.77 50.56
CA TYR A 675 -42.51 -24.84 50.99
C TYR A 675 -42.57 -25.03 52.51
N ARG A 676 -42.33 -26.26 52.97
CA ARG A 676 -42.45 -26.64 54.38
C ARG A 676 -41.58 -25.72 55.20
N ASP A 677 -42.17 -25.23 56.29
CA ASP A 677 -41.52 -24.59 57.42
C ASP A 677 -40.17 -25.26 57.72
N LYS A 678 -39.07 -24.63 57.32
CA LYS A 678 -37.87 -24.64 58.14
C LYS A 678 -37.98 -23.39 58.98
N GLN A 679 -38.38 -23.59 60.22
CA GLN A 679 -38.44 -22.57 61.25
C GLN A 679 -37.21 -21.65 61.13
N LEU A 680 -37.50 -20.36 60.93
CA LEU A 680 -36.65 -19.28 61.39
C LEU A 680 -36.43 -19.50 62.89
N GLN A 681 -35.28 -20.05 63.26
CA GLN A 681 -34.66 -19.70 64.52
C GLN A 681 -33.59 -18.64 64.21
N VAL A 682 -33.70 -17.58 65.00
CA VAL A 682 -32.99 -16.30 65.02
C VAL A 682 -31.52 -16.37 64.64
#